data_AF-A0AAU9JB17-F1
#
_entry.id   AF-A0AAU9JB17-F1
#
_cell.length_a   1.000
_cell.length_b   1.000
_cell.length_c   1.000
_cell.angle_alpha   90.00
_cell.angle_beta   90.00
_cell.angle_gamma   90.00
#
_symmetry.space_group_name_H-M   'P 1'
#
loop_
_entity.id
_entity.type
_entity.pdbx_description
1 polymer ?
#
loop_
_entity_poly.entity_id
_entity_poly.type
_entity_poly.pdbx_seq_one_letter_code
_entity_poly.pdbx_strand_id
1 'polypeptide(L)'
;MEEAKSPNRGGINSRRTTIAEIRHSSELFNPIRDLLAAANKPLLSKSQDVSFASRMTDCLNHWSYTTFMTLLTIYALFGDDLRLALTSKPADDVFYGFTTACLFFFSVEIILSSIFKEGYWLSFFFWLDVVSTLSLVTDIGWIWNKMVGTSSISKGAKVARAGRASRAGTRAARIIRVIRVIRLIRVAKLYKAAKSNMINKDKEDKGKLKRARVIFRGNQVADIKQFVVSAQAPVEIDSSDSSNNASASQSFSSMSPQDLNGTPSNGEESREEIVSDREEADIADLKIPEESKIGKKLSELTTKRIIILVLSVMIMLPFFSTTFYNESNASYEYGLEVINDLIGTSGFDLAFEDYVSEHEDLYTPLIFLEVNNLRNWSSSVSVDDLRSTEQLTVTLSGVPSDYNYSSYSVFDLRSSSKLEAELNIVKTVFICLILSVSAIFLSKDAQDLVLEPLENMMQTVKNISKNPLKAAQIAESDEFLMEEMAHDDIVGQKKKIKSSMEAEFLKETINKVTMLLALGFGEAGSEIIASNMQKGGGEVDPMIAGKKTYCIFGFCDIRNFTDTTEVLEENVMAFVNDIAHIVHGYVDYFAGCANKNIGDAFLLVWKINDENMLKEAEKDTLARKNPFVRELADMAVISFLKIIAEIHRNPKVLKYREHQMLNERLPGYSVKMGFGLHLGWAIEGAIGSEFKIDASYLSPNVNLASRLEAATKQFGVPILISDALWRLCSQVTRSKLRKIDRVTVKGSKEPIELYTCDIDINHLKPRPENDTETAEGMKKSRIMARLRKQAFRKRLINDGYHAYQLFNDDEDLLMMRSSVSHKFAKTFGKALKNYLDGDWDKAIEGFNKAQFIKKTPDGPCRALLEFMEQEGGRAPDFWPGYRELHDK
;
A
#
# COMPACT_ATOMS: atom_id res chain seq x y z
N MET A 1 -24.37 7.31 73.46
CA MET A 1 -24.38 5.84 73.51
C MET A 1 -23.82 5.35 72.20
N GLU A 2 -22.65 4.72 72.30
CA GLU A 2 -21.91 3.85 71.37
C GLU A 2 -21.94 4.10 69.84
N GLU A 3 -20.76 4.45 69.34
CA GLU A 3 -20.29 4.16 67.98
C GLU A 3 -20.28 2.63 67.72
N ALA A 4 -20.89 2.19 66.63
CA ALA A 4 -20.67 0.86 66.06
C ALA A 4 -19.87 0.98 64.75
N LYS A 5 -18.58 0.65 64.83
CA LYS A 5 -17.70 0.36 63.68
C LYS A 5 -18.02 -1.04 63.12
N SER A 6 -18.18 -1.17 61.80
CA SER A 6 -18.13 -2.46 61.11
C SER A 6 -16.68 -2.80 60.71
N PRO A 7 -16.26 -4.08 60.73
CA PRO A 7 -14.96 -4.51 60.24
C PRO A 7 -15.07 -4.97 58.77
N ASN A 8 -14.14 -4.51 57.94
CA ASN A 8 -13.91 -5.03 56.59
C ASN A 8 -12.43 -5.39 56.46
N ARG A 9 -12.09 -6.69 56.38
CA ARG A 9 -10.78 -7.20 55.93
C ARG A 9 -10.86 -8.71 55.62
N GLY A 10 -10.92 -9.04 54.34
CA GLY A 10 -10.76 -10.40 53.84
C GLY A 10 -10.83 -10.45 52.31
N GLY A 11 -9.71 -10.20 51.64
CA GLY A 11 -9.66 -10.29 50.17
C GLY A 11 -8.45 -9.67 49.49
N ILE A 12 -7.22 -9.92 49.97
CA ILE A 12 -5.99 -9.48 49.28
C ILE A 12 -4.98 -10.64 49.02
N ASN A 13 -5.22 -11.85 49.54
CA ASN A 13 -4.18 -12.90 49.52
C ASN A 13 -4.22 -13.91 48.36
N SER A 14 -5.18 -13.88 47.42
CA SER A 14 -5.18 -14.85 46.29
C SER A 14 -4.49 -14.37 45.02
N ARG A 15 -4.20 -13.06 44.87
CA ARG A 15 -3.53 -12.51 43.68
C ARG A 15 -2.00 -12.44 43.77
N ARG A 16 -1.41 -12.62 44.96
CA ARG A 16 0.05 -12.58 45.13
C ARG A 16 0.74 -13.92 44.83
N THR A 17 0.06 -15.04 45.02
CA THR A 17 0.60 -16.38 44.76
C THR A 17 0.72 -16.67 43.26
N THR A 18 -0.25 -16.27 42.44
CA THR A 18 -0.20 -16.48 40.98
C THR A 18 0.89 -15.65 40.29
N ILE A 19 1.20 -14.45 40.82
CA ILE A 19 2.28 -13.61 40.29
C ILE A 19 3.66 -14.19 40.67
N ALA A 20 3.79 -14.85 41.83
CA ALA A 20 5.03 -15.49 42.24
C ALA A 20 5.34 -16.76 41.41
N GLU A 21 4.32 -17.55 41.04
CA GLU A 21 4.48 -18.73 40.18
C GLU A 21 4.78 -18.38 38.71
N ILE A 22 4.23 -17.26 38.21
CA ILE A 22 4.60 -16.72 36.89
C ILE A 22 6.02 -16.13 36.90
N ARG A 23 6.47 -15.57 38.03
CA ARG A 23 7.84 -15.04 38.18
C ARG A 23 8.86 -16.18 38.22
N HIS A 24 8.54 -17.29 38.90
CA HIS A 24 9.40 -18.47 39.00
C HIS A 24 9.56 -19.22 37.67
N SER A 25 8.53 -19.24 36.81
CA SER A 25 8.63 -19.78 35.44
C SER A 25 9.44 -18.85 34.53
N SER A 26 9.33 -17.52 34.69
CA SER A 26 10.17 -16.55 33.95
C SER A 26 11.65 -16.65 34.29
N GLU A 27 12.00 -17.00 35.54
CA GLU A 27 13.39 -17.17 35.97
C GLU A 27 14.06 -18.44 35.43
N LEU A 28 13.28 -19.50 35.16
CA LEU A 28 13.79 -20.71 34.49
C LEU A 28 14.11 -20.49 33.00
N PHE A 29 13.43 -19.53 32.35
CA PHE A 29 13.64 -19.18 30.94
C PHE A 29 14.64 -18.04 30.72
N ASN A 30 15.03 -17.31 31.78
CA ASN A 30 16.02 -16.23 31.69
C ASN A 30 17.38 -16.66 31.12
N PRO A 31 17.97 -17.83 31.49
CA PRO A 31 19.23 -18.27 30.89
C PRO A 31 19.10 -18.51 29.38
N ILE A 32 17.97 -19.07 28.93
CA ILE A 32 17.71 -19.34 27.51
C ILE A 32 17.45 -18.03 26.77
N ARG A 33 16.69 -17.11 27.37
CA ARG A 33 16.42 -15.78 26.80
C ARG A 33 17.68 -14.94 26.70
N ASP A 34 18.55 -14.98 27.70
CA ASP A 34 19.82 -14.25 27.71
C ASP A 34 20.84 -14.88 26.77
N LEU A 35 20.82 -16.20 26.58
CA LEU A 35 21.64 -16.91 25.58
C LEU A 35 21.15 -16.63 24.15
N LEU A 36 19.83 -16.52 23.94
CA LEU A 36 19.22 -16.07 22.68
C LEU A 36 19.46 -14.57 22.42
N ALA A 37 19.42 -13.73 23.46
CA ALA A 37 19.73 -12.30 23.36
C ALA A 37 21.22 -12.05 23.09
N ALA A 38 22.11 -12.89 23.64
CA ALA A 38 23.53 -12.91 23.34
C ALA A 38 23.82 -13.42 21.91
N ALA A 39 23.02 -14.38 21.40
CA ALA A 39 23.11 -14.85 20.02
C ALA A 39 22.68 -13.79 18.98
N ASN A 40 21.84 -12.83 19.38
CA ASN A 40 21.37 -11.74 18.51
C ASN A 40 22.32 -10.53 18.42
N LYS A 41 23.43 -10.50 19.17
CA LYS A 41 24.43 -9.43 19.08
C LYS A 41 25.68 -9.94 18.33
N PRO A 42 26.26 -9.17 17.39
CA PRO A 42 27.54 -9.53 16.78
C PRO A 42 28.63 -9.60 17.86
N LEU A 43 29.53 -10.59 17.75
CA LEU A 43 30.59 -10.89 18.74
C LEU A 43 31.51 -9.68 19.03
N LEU A 44 31.59 -8.72 18.10
CA LEU A 44 32.29 -7.44 18.26
C LEU A 44 31.28 -6.29 18.36
N SER A 45 30.77 -6.02 19.56
CA SER A 45 29.85 -4.88 19.81
C SER A 45 30.49 -3.74 20.62
N LYS A 46 31.81 -3.49 20.50
CA LYS A 46 32.50 -2.37 21.17
C LYS A 46 33.01 -1.32 20.18
N SER A 47 32.15 -0.33 19.95
CA SER A 47 32.37 1.12 19.78
C SER A 47 33.50 1.72 18.91
N GLN A 48 34.35 1.00 18.16
CA GLN A 48 35.34 1.65 17.27
C GLN A 48 35.47 1.13 15.82
N ASP A 49 34.88 0.00 15.45
CA ASP A 49 35.09 -0.63 14.12
C ASP A 49 33.83 -0.71 13.22
N VAL A 50 32.88 0.21 13.35
CA VAL A 50 31.64 0.22 12.52
C VAL A 50 31.97 0.30 11.02
N SER A 51 33.04 1.03 10.65
CA SER A 51 33.49 1.13 9.25
C SER A 51 34.13 -0.16 8.73
N PHE A 52 34.87 -0.90 9.55
CA PHE A 52 35.54 -2.13 9.11
C PHE A 52 34.54 -3.29 9.04
N ALA A 53 33.67 -3.40 10.05
CA ALA A 53 32.57 -4.36 10.05
C ALA A 53 31.63 -4.16 8.85
N SER A 54 31.27 -2.91 8.51
CA SER A 54 30.48 -2.62 7.32
C SER A 54 31.19 -3.06 6.03
N ARG A 55 32.48 -2.74 5.87
CA ARG A 55 33.26 -3.13 4.68
C ARG A 55 33.41 -4.65 4.54
N MET A 56 33.58 -5.37 5.65
CA MET A 56 33.64 -6.84 5.64
C MET A 56 32.30 -7.46 5.29
N THR A 57 31.21 -6.91 5.83
CA THR A 57 29.85 -7.32 5.46
C THR A 57 29.55 -7.07 3.99
N ASP A 58 29.99 -5.94 3.44
CA ASP A 58 29.87 -5.64 2.00
C ASP A 58 30.70 -6.60 1.13
N CYS A 59 31.90 -6.97 1.59
CA CYS A 59 32.76 -7.95 0.91
C CYS A 59 32.14 -9.36 0.88
N LEU A 60 31.63 -9.84 2.03
CA LEU A 60 30.96 -11.14 2.14
C LEU A 60 29.68 -11.22 1.30
N ASN A 61 28.99 -10.10 1.11
CA ASN A 61 27.78 -10.01 0.28
C ASN A 61 28.07 -9.67 -1.19
N HIS A 62 29.33 -9.44 -1.54
CA HIS A 62 29.69 -9.10 -2.91
C HIS A 62 29.45 -10.29 -3.84
N TRP A 63 29.02 -10.00 -5.07
CA TRP A 63 28.64 -11.03 -6.03
C TRP A 63 29.82 -11.96 -6.37
N SER A 64 31.05 -11.44 -6.46
CA SER A 64 32.24 -12.23 -6.78
C SER A 64 32.60 -13.25 -5.69
N TYR A 65 32.53 -12.86 -4.42
CA TYR A 65 32.73 -13.77 -3.28
C TYR A 65 31.65 -14.86 -3.28
N THR A 66 30.39 -14.45 -3.52
CA THR A 66 29.27 -15.39 -3.62
C THR A 66 29.46 -16.39 -4.77
N THR A 67 29.92 -15.94 -5.95
CA THR A 67 30.23 -16.81 -7.10
C THR A 67 31.38 -17.77 -6.79
N PHE A 68 32.46 -17.29 -6.18
CA PHE A 68 33.59 -18.13 -5.77
C PHE A 68 33.17 -19.23 -4.79
N MET A 69 32.44 -18.88 -3.74
CA MET A 69 31.94 -19.86 -2.76
C MET A 69 30.92 -20.83 -3.37
N THR A 70 30.16 -20.39 -4.38
CA THR A 70 29.26 -21.27 -5.13
C THR A 70 30.03 -22.31 -5.95
N LEU A 71 31.14 -21.93 -6.60
CA LEU A 71 32.02 -22.87 -7.32
C LEU A 71 32.64 -23.91 -6.39
N LEU A 72 33.13 -23.49 -5.21
CA LEU A 72 33.62 -24.42 -4.19
C LEU A 72 32.52 -25.37 -3.68
N THR A 73 31.28 -24.89 -3.59
CA THR A 73 30.13 -25.71 -3.17
C THR A 73 29.78 -26.75 -4.24
N ILE A 74 29.85 -26.39 -5.52
CA ILE A 74 29.66 -27.34 -6.63
C ILE A 74 30.75 -28.42 -6.59
N TYR A 75 32.02 -28.06 -6.40
CA TYR A 75 33.09 -29.04 -6.22
C TYR A 75 32.84 -29.93 -5.00
N ALA A 76 32.49 -29.36 -3.85
CA ALA A 76 32.22 -30.10 -2.61
C ALA A 76 31.03 -31.08 -2.74
N LEU A 77 30.16 -30.88 -3.74
CA LEU A 77 29.02 -31.74 -4.01
C LEU A 77 29.38 -32.91 -4.94
N PHE A 78 30.17 -32.66 -5.99
CA PHE A 78 30.47 -33.66 -7.04
C PHE A 78 31.90 -34.22 -6.99
N GLY A 79 32.81 -33.62 -6.23
CA GLY A 79 34.25 -33.84 -6.34
C GLY A 79 34.69 -35.30 -6.08
N ASP A 80 34.08 -35.98 -5.10
CA ASP A 80 34.41 -37.38 -4.83
C ASP A 80 33.85 -38.34 -5.87
N ASP A 81 32.63 -38.10 -6.36
CA ASP A 81 32.07 -38.94 -7.44
C ASP A 81 32.81 -38.68 -8.77
N LEU A 82 33.27 -37.45 -9.03
CA LEU A 82 34.10 -37.12 -10.19
C LEU A 82 35.47 -37.81 -10.12
N ARG A 83 36.07 -37.90 -8.93
CA ARG A 83 37.31 -38.65 -8.68
C ARG A 83 37.14 -40.12 -9.02
N LEU A 84 36.07 -40.75 -8.54
CA LEU A 84 35.76 -42.17 -8.80
C LEU A 84 35.39 -42.45 -10.26
N ALA A 85 34.74 -41.51 -10.94
CA ALA A 85 34.29 -41.71 -12.33
C ALA A 85 35.40 -41.53 -13.38
N LEU A 86 36.32 -40.58 -13.17
CA LEU A 86 37.28 -40.14 -14.21
C LEU A 86 38.73 -40.52 -13.96
N THR A 87 39.13 -40.86 -12.73
CA THR A 87 40.56 -40.96 -12.37
C THR A 87 40.93 -42.28 -11.71
N SER A 88 42.21 -42.66 -11.81
CA SER A 88 42.81 -43.79 -11.10
C SER A 88 43.41 -43.37 -9.76
N LYS A 89 43.71 -44.36 -8.90
CA LYS A 89 44.20 -44.19 -7.52
C LYS A 89 45.32 -43.14 -7.32
N PRO A 90 46.33 -43.00 -8.21
CA PRO A 90 47.40 -42.01 -8.00
C PRO A 90 46.94 -40.55 -8.01
N ALA A 91 45.79 -40.24 -8.62
CA ALA A 91 45.25 -38.88 -8.66
C ALA A 91 44.52 -38.48 -7.36
N ASP A 92 44.27 -39.42 -6.45
CA ASP A 92 43.45 -39.20 -5.25
C ASP A 92 44.01 -38.09 -4.34
N ASP A 93 45.33 -37.99 -4.21
CA ASP A 93 45.98 -36.98 -3.37
C ASP A 93 45.68 -35.55 -3.84
N VAL A 94 45.53 -35.33 -5.15
CA VAL A 94 45.17 -34.04 -5.72
C VAL A 94 43.74 -33.65 -5.34
N PHE A 95 42.79 -34.59 -5.42
CA PHE A 95 41.40 -34.37 -5.01
C PHE A 95 41.28 -34.16 -3.50
N TYR A 96 42.04 -34.90 -2.68
CA TYR A 96 42.11 -34.66 -1.24
C TYR A 96 42.66 -33.26 -0.91
N GLY A 97 43.64 -32.78 -1.68
CA GLY A 97 44.12 -31.40 -1.60
C GLY A 97 43.02 -30.36 -1.88
N PHE A 98 42.27 -30.53 -2.96
CA PHE A 98 41.14 -29.66 -3.29
C PHE A 98 40.02 -29.69 -2.23
N THR A 99 39.67 -30.87 -1.72
CA THR A 99 38.66 -31.00 -0.64
C THR A 99 39.13 -30.34 0.65
N THR A 100 40.43 -30.40 0.95
CA THR A 100 41.04 -29.69 2.09
C THR A 100 40.97 -28.18 1.90
N ALA A 101 41.21 -27.67 0.69
CA ALA A 101 41.05 -26.26 0.37
C ALA A 101 39.60 -25.80 0.57
N CYS A 102 38.61 -26.59 0.12
CA CYS A 102 37.20 -26.31 0.38
C CYS A 102 36.88 -26.26 1.87
N LEU A 103 37.37 -27.23 2.66
CA LEU A 103 37.20 -27.25 4.11
C LEU A 103 37.73 -25.96 4.76
N PHE A 104 38.91 -25.50 4.34
CA PHE A 104 39.49 -24.24 4.81
C PHE A 104 38.60 -23.04 4.48
N PHE A 105 38.23 -22.84 3.21
CA PHE A 105 37.42 -21.68 2.81
C PHE A 105 36.05 -21.67 3.48
N PHE A 106 35.40 -22.83 3.64
CA PHE A 106 34.11 -22.90 4.36
C PHE A 106 34.26 -22.62 5.86
N SER A 107 35.35 -23.06 6.49
CA SER A 107 35.62 -22.75 7.89
C SER A 107 35.85 -21.26 8.09
N VAL A 108 36.62 -20.62 7.21
CA VAL A 108 36.84 -19.17 7.21
C VAL A 108 35.51 -18.44 7.04
N GLU A 109 34.66 -18.86 6.10
CA GLU A 109 33.35 -18.23 5.90
C GLU A 109 32.44 -18.33 7.12
N ILE A 110 32.40 -19.48 7.79
CA ILE A 110 31.60 -19.66 9.01
C ILE A 110 32.10 -18.70 10.09
N ILE A 111 33.41 -18.62 10.30
CA ILE A 111 34.03 -17.73 11.29
C ILE A 111 33.70 -16.26 10.97
N LEU A 112 33.93 -15.82 9.73
CA LEU A 112 33.65 -14.45 9.30
C LEU A 112 32.15 -14.12 9.40
N SER A 113 31.27 -15.05 9.01
CA SER A 113 29.83 -14.87 9.12
C SER A 113 29.37 -14.80 10.57
N SER A 114 29.95 -15.59 11.48
CA SER A 114 29.65 -15.55 12.91
C SER A 114 30.07 -14.24 13.57
N ILE A 115 31.13 -13.60 13.07
CA ILE A 115 31.65 -12.35 13.61
C ILE A 115 30.89 -11.14 13.04
N PHE A 116 30.69 -11.09 11.73
CA PHE A 116 30.25 -9.88 11.02
C PHE A 116 28.77 -9.85 10.63
N LYS A 117 28.09 -11.00 10.58
CA LYS A 117 26.68 -11.06 10.18
C LYS A 117 25.75 -11.08 11.39
N GLU A 118 24.92 -10.06 11.52
CA GLU A 118 23.94 -9.95 12.60
C GLU A 118 22.97 -11.14 12.60
N GLY A 119 22.78 -11.76 13.77
CA GLY A 119 21.89 -12.90 13.97
C GLY A 119 22.31 -14.21 13.28
N TYR A 120 23.56 -14.35 12.82
CA TYR A 120 24.03 -15.62 12.24
C TYR A 120 24.52 -16.62 13.29
N TRP A 121 25.21 -16.17 14.34
CA TRP A 121 25.72 -17.04 15.40
C TRP A 121 24.59 -17.86 16.05
N LEU A 122 24.76 -19.19 16.12
CA LEU A 122 23.76 -20.15 16.61
C LEU A 122 22.39 -20.12 15.89
N SER A 123 22.31 -19.47 14.74
CA SER A 123 21.11 -19.54 13.89
C SER A 123 20.95 -20.93 13.27
N PHE A 124 19.74 -21.20 12.78
CA PHE A 124 19.47 -22.38 11.96
C PHE A 124 20.48 -22.54 10.80
N PHE A 125 20.84 -21.44 10.13
CA PHE A 125 21.78 -21.48 9.01
C PHE A 125 23.23 -21.76 9.42
N PHE A 126 23.65 -21.34 10.63
CA PHE A 126 24.96 -21.65 11.17
C PHE A 126 25.14 -23.16 11.35
N TRP A 127 24.18 -23.83 11.99
CA TRP A 127 24.24 -25.27 12.22
C TRP A 127 24.27 -26.06 10.91
N LEU A 128 23.50 -25.65 9.91
CA LEU A 128 23.53 -26.27 8.58
C LEU A 128 24.89 -26.14 7.90
N ASP A 129 25.49 -24.95 7.97
CA ASP A 129 26.82 -24.72 7.39
C ASP A 129 27.91 -25.51 8.13
N VAL A 130 27.81 -25.65 9.46
CA VAL A 130 28.72 -26.48 10.27
C VAL A 130 28.61 -27.95 9.92
N VAL A 131 27.40 -28.53 9.92
CA VAL A 131 27.19 -29.94 9.59
C VAL A 131 27.65 -30.23 8.16
N SER A 132 27.36 -29.33 7.23
CA SER A 132 27.84 -29.47 5.85
C SER A 132 29.36 -29.32 5.71
N THR A 133 30.04 -28.46 6.49
CA THR A 133 31.52 -28.38 6.47
C THR A 133 32.11 -29.66 7.03
N LEU A 134 31.60 -30.12 8.17
CA LEU A 134 32.09 -31.30 8.85
C LEU A 134 31.94 -32.56 7.99
N SER A 135 30.90 -32.62 7.16
CA SER A 135 30.73 -33.72 6.22
C SER A 135 31.88 -33.87 5.22
N LEU A 136 32.65 -32.81 4.90
CA LEU A 136 33.78 -32.91 3.95
C LEU A 136 34.95 -33.69 4.51
N VAL A 137 35.06 -33.80 5.84
CA VAL A 137 36.12 -34.53 6.52
C VAL A 137 36.09 -36.02 6.14
N THR A 138 34.92 -36.58 5.84
CA THR A 138 34.78 -38.00 5.45
C THR A 138 35.33 -38.31 4.06
N ASP A 139 35.46 -37.31 3.19
CA ASP A 139 35.97 -37.49 1.82
C ASP A 139 37.49 -37.28 1.74
N ILE A 140 38.13 -36.95 2.86
CA ILE A 140 39.56 -36.73 2.96
C ILE A 140 40.23 -38.05 3.42
N GLY A 141 40.78 -38.81 2.47
CA GLY A 141 41.23 -40.19 2.69
C GLY A 141 42.23 -40.39 3.84
N TRP A 142 43.31 -39.62 3.87
CA TRP A 142 44.31 -39.60 4.94
C TRP A 142 43.74 -39.29 6.35
N ILE A 143 42.75 -38.42 6.45
CA ILE A 143 42.10 -38.09 7.73
C ILE A 143 41.13 -39.21 8.13
N TRP A 144 40.28 -39.63 7.19
CA TRP A 144 39.27 -40.66 7.41
C TRP A 144 39.89 -42.02 7.77
N ASN A 145 40.92 -42.44 7.04
CA ASN A 145 41.63 -43.71 7.28
C ASN A 145 42.31 -43.75 8.66
N LYS A 146 42.71 -42.59 9.19
CA LYS A 146 43.28 -42.47 10.54
C LYS A 146 42.19 -42.45 11.63
N MET A 147 41.02 -41.90 11.32
CA MET A 147 39.88 -41.77 12.23
C MET A 147 39.11 -43.10 12.42
N VAL A 148 38.99 -43.92 11.38
CA VAL A 148 38.32 -45.24 11.43
C VAL A 148 39.19 -46.34 12.06
N GLY A 149 40.48 -46.06 12.30
CA GLY A 149 41.36 -46.88 13.13
C GLY A 149 42.20 -47.91 12.36
N THR A 150 43.51 -47.67 12.31
CA THR A 150 44.55 -48.67 12.04
C THR A 150 45.15 -49.13 13.38
N SER A 151 44.47 -50.03 14.08
CA SER A 151 45.09 -50.81 15.16
C SER A 151 45.71 -52.10 14.59
N SER A 152 46.85 -52.49 15.15
CA SER A 152 47.79 -53.51 14.67
C SER A 152 47.23 -54.94 14.73
N ILE A 153 46.47 -55.36 13.71
CA ILE A 153 45.99 -56.74 13.54
C ILE A 153 46.43 -57.29 12.16
N SER A 154 46.59 -58.61 12.02
CA SER A 154 47.23 -59.31 10.89
C SER A 154 46.59 -59.09 9.51
N LYS A 155 47.40 -59.23 8.45
CA LYS A 155 47.09 -58.83 7.05
C LYS A 155 45.88 -59.55 6.43
N GLY A 156 45.53 -60.78 6.81
CA GLY A 156 44.41 -61.53 6.22
C GLY A 156 43.03 -61.19 6.81
N ALA A 157 42.92 -61.09 8.14
CA ALA A 157 41.66 -60.76 8.82
C ALA A 157 41.27 -59.27 8.69
N LYS A 158 42.24 -58.39 8.37
CA LYS A 158 42.01 -56.97 8.11
C LYS A 158 41.16 -56.72 6.87
N VAL A 159 41.36 -57.46 5.78
CA VAL A 159 40.75 -57.12 4.49
C VAL A 159 39.25 -57.43 4.46
N ALA A 160 38.81 -58.54 5.07
CA ALA A 160 37.40 -58.95 5.08
C ALA A 160 36.50 -58.12 6.02
N ARG A 161 36.97 -57.82 7.24
CA ARG A 161 36.23 -56.96 8.18
C ARG A 161 36.30 -55.48 7.79
N ALA A 162 37.44 -55.01 7.27
CA ALA A 162 37.54 -53.66 6.73
C ALA A 162 36.67 -53.49 5.47
N GLY A 163 36.54 -54.50 4.60
CA GLY A 163 35.66 -54.42 3.42
C GLY A 163 34.18 -54.24 3.76
N ARG A 164 33.67 -54.96 4.76
CA ARG A 164 32.28 -54.84 5.23
C ARG A 164 32.02 -53.57 6.05
N ALA A 165 32.92 -53.20 6.96
CA ALA A 165 32.82 -51.98 7.77
C ALA A 165 33.03 -50.70 6.93
N SER A 166 33.93 -50.75 5.93
CA SER A 166 34.12 -49.68 4.94
C SER A 166 32.85 -49.44 4.13
N ARG A 167 32.17 -50.50 3.66
CA ARG A 167 30.89 -50.35 2.92
C ARG A 167 29.75 -49.77 3.75
N ALA A 168 29.64 -50.12 5.04
CA ALA A 168 28.66 -49.52 5.93
C ALA A 168 28.99 -48.05 6.23
N GLY A 169 30.26 -47.73 6.47
CA GLY A 169 30.76 -46.38 6.67
C GLY A 169 30.60 -45.48 5.44
N THR A 170 30.84 -46.00 4.22
CA THR A 170 30.64 -45.25 2.98
C THR A 170 29.15 -45.01 2.68
N ARG A 171 28.26 -45.94 3.02
CA ARG A 171 26.80 -45.69 2.94
C ARG A 171 26.36 -44.56 3.87
N ALA A 172 26.83 -44.55 5.11
CA ALA A 172 26.56 -43.46 6.05
C ALA A 172 27.18 -42.13 5.59
N ALA A 173 28.44 -42.14 5.13
CA ALA A 173 29.11 -40.96 4.57
C ALA A 173 28.37 -40.39 3.34
N ARG A 174 27.84 -41.26 2.47
CA ARG A 174 27.01 -40.88 1.31
C ARG A 174 25.68 -40.25 1.71
N ILE A 175 25.04 -40.69 2.79
CA ILE A 175 23.82 -40.04 3.31
C ILE A 175 24.16 -38.63 3.83
N ILE A 176 25.29 -38.48 4.52
CA ILE A 176 25.74 -37.18 5.04
C ILE A 176 26.06 -36.20 3.89
N ARG A 177 26.46 -36.68 2.69
CA ARG A 177 26.64 -35.83 1.48
C ARG A 177 25.38 -35.09 1.06
N VAL A 178 24.18 -35.68 1.26
CA VAL A 178 22.90 -35.04 0.92
C VAL A 178 22.71 -33.73 1.69
N ILE A 179 23.25 -33.64 2.91
CA ILE A 179 23.18 -32.43 3.73
C ILE A 179 23.92 -31.25 3.07
N ARG A 180 24.92 -31.52 2.20
CA ARG A 180 25.62 -30.46 1.44
C ARG A 180 24.74 -29.77 0.41
N VAL A 181 23.67 -30.42 -0.06
CA VAL A 181 22.68 -29.82 -0.98
C VAL A 181 22.01 -28.59 -0.37
N ILE A 182 21.88 -28.54 0.97
CA ILE A 182 21.33 -27.41 1.70
C ILE A 182 22.15 -26.13 1.46
N ARG A 183 23.44 -26.24 1.13
CA ARG A 183 24.27 -25.08 0.77
C ARG A 183 23.86 -24.42 -0.55
N LEU A 184 23.17 -25.14 -1.43
CA LEU A 184 22.61 -24.55 -2.66
C LEU A 184 21.49 -23.55 -2.38
N ILE A 185 20.93 -23.50 -1.16
CA ILE A 185 20.06 -22.39 -0.73
C ILE A 185 20.78 -21.04 -0.88
N ARG A 186 22.11 -21.00 -0.83
CA ARG A 186 22.90 -19.79 -1.09
C ARG A 186 22.85 -19.34 -2.55
N VAL A 187 22.64 -20.26 -3.50
CA VAL A 187 22.37 -19.92 -4.92
C VAL A 187 21.05 -19.16 -5.04
N ALA A 188 20.07 -19.43 -4.17
CA ALA A 188 18.83 -18.65 -4.12
C ALA A 188 19.07 -17.17 -3.76
N LYS A 189 20.15 -16.84 -3.02
CA LYS A 189 20.55 -15.44 -2.78
C LYS A 189 21.08 -14.78 -4.06
N LEU A 190 21.86 -15.51 -4.85
CA LEU A 190 22.37 -15.08 -6.15
C LEU A 190 21.22 -14.85 -7.13
N TYR A 191 20.23 -15.75 -7.13
CA TYR A 191 18.97 -15.59 -7.87
C TYR A 191 18.18 -14.37 -7.39
N LYS A 192 18.06 -14.15 -6.07
CA LYS A 192 17.36 -12.97 -5.51
C LYS A 192 18.05 -11.67 -5.89
N ALA A 193 19.39 -11.63 -5.86
CA ALA A 193 20.19 -10.47 -6.28
C ALA A 193 20.08 -10.20 -7.80
N ALA A 194 20.11 -11.26 -8.63
CA ALA A 194 19.89 -11.14 -10.07
C ALA A 194 18.46 -10.66 -10.37
N LYS A 195 17.46 -11.22 -9.68
CA LYS A 195 16.05 -10.83 -9.80
C LYS A 195 15.80 -9.41 -9.32
N SER A 196 16.41 -8.95 -8.23
CA SER A 196 16.28 -7.55 -7.78
C SER A 196 16.86 -6.57 -8.79
N ASN A 197 17.96 -6.92 -9.45
CA ASN A 197 18.53 -6.12 -10.53
C ASN A 197 17.60 -6.06 -11.75
N MET A 198 16.96 -7.18 -12.11
CA MET A 198 15.93 -7.20 -13.15
C MET A 198 14.69 -6.37 -12.77
N ILE A 199 14.18 -6.51 -11.54
CA ILE A 199 13.02 -5.74 -11.04
C ILE A 199 13.32 -4.23 -11.03
N ASN A 200 14.54 -3.83 -10.63
CA ASN A 200 14.93 -2.43 -10.65
C ASN A 200 14.97 -1.89 -12.08
N LYS A 201 15.46 -2.69 -13.04
CA LYS A 201 15.44 -2.36 -14.47
C LYS A 201 14.01 -2.25 -15.01
N ASP A 202 13.14 -3.19 -14.64
CA ASP A 202 11.71 -3.20 -14.98
C ASP A 202 10.95 -2.00 -14.39
N LYS A 203 11.28 -1.58 -13.16
CA LYS A 203 10.72 -0.37 -12.53
C LYS A 203 11.17 0.89 -13.25
N GLU A 204 12.43 0.93 -13.68
CA GLU A 204 12.97 2.03 -14.48
C GLU A 204 12.28 2.14 -15.85
N ASP A 205 12.07 0.99 -16.50
CA ASP A 205 11.41 0.91 -17.82
C ASP A 205 9.90 1.18 -17.73
N LYS A 206 9.20 0.69 -16.70
CA LYS A 206 7.82 1.08 -16.38
C LYS A 206 7.70 2.57 -16.04
N GLY A 207 8.73 3.15 -15.40
CA GLY A 207 8.83 4.59 -15.15
C GLY A 207 8.93 5.40 -16.45
N LYS A 208 9.74 4.94 -17.41
CA LYS A 208 9.86 5.52 -18.77
C LYS A 208 8.55 5.40 -19.55
N LEU A 209 7.86 4.26 -19.49
CA LEU A 209 6.54 4.03 -20.09
C LEU A 209 5.43 4.91 -19.48
N LYS A 210 5.42 5.12 -18.16
CA LYS A 210 4.49 6.05 -17.51
C LYS A 210 4.74 7.49 -17.97
N ARG A 211 6.00 7.92 -18.10
CA ARG A 211 6.34 9.24 -18.66
C ARG A 211 5.90 9.37 -20.12
N ALA A 212 6.09 8.34 -20.94
CA ALA A 212 5.63 8.30 -22.33
C ALA A 212 4.10 8.36 -22.45
N ARG A 213 3.36 7.66 -21.58
CA ARG A 213 1.88 7.71 -21.53
C ARG A 213 1.34 9.09 -21.14
N VAL A 214 2.04 9.81 -20.26
CA VAL A 214 1.70 11.19 -19.89
C VAL A 214 1.96 12.16 -21.06
N ILE A 215 3.04 11.96 -21.83
CA ILE A 215 3.33 12.74 -23.04
C ILE A 215 2.27 12.47 -24.13
N PHE A 216 1.85 11.21 -24.31
CA PHE A 216 0.81 10.84 -25.27
C PHE A 216 -0.56 11.45 -24.94
N ARG A 217 -0.92 11.54 -23.64
CA ARG A 217 -2.11 12.31 -23.18
C ARG A 217 -1.96 13.81 -23.38
N GLY A 218 -0.75 14.36 -23.30
CA GLY A 218 -0.49 15.78 -23.61
C GLY A 218 -0.86 16.16 -25.04
N ASN A 219 -0.63 15.24 -26.00
CA ASN A 219 -0.99 15.45 -27.40
C ASN A 219 -2.49 15.28 -27.68
N GLN A 220 -3.20 14.37 -27.01
CA GLN A 220 -4.67 14.31 -27.14
C GLN A 220 -5.39 15.54 -26.55
N VAL A 221 -4.79 16.24 -25.58
CA VAL A 221 -5.31 17.53 -25.10
C VAL A 221 -5.08 18.65 -26.13
N ALA A 222 -4.16 18.49 -27.08
CA ALA A 222 -4.02 19.38 -28.21
C ALA A 222 -5.22 19.25 -29.18
N ASP A 223 -5.79 18.06 -29.35
CA ASP A 223 -7.00 17.84 -30.17
C ASP A 223 -8.27 18.43 -29.52
N ILE A 224 -8.29 18.63 -28.19
CA ILE A 224 -9.37 19.36 -27.51
C ILE A 224 -9.35 20.85 -27.88
N LYS A 225 -8.23 21.41 -28.37
CA LYS A 225 -8.21 22.79 -28.89
C LYS A 225 -9.18 22.97 -30.06
N GLN A 226 -9.49 21.89 -30.79
CA GLN A 226 -10.42 21.96 -31.93
C GLN A 226 -11.88 21.87 -31.49
N PHE A 227 -12.17 21.23 -30.36
CA PHE A 227 -13.54 21.04 -29.85
C PHE A 227 -14.08 22.24 -29.06
N VAL A 228 -13.19 23.09 -28.51
CA VAL A 228 -13.59 24.32 -27.78
C VAL A 228 -13.90 25.49 -28.72
N VAL A 229 -13.54 25.39 -30.01
CA VAL A 229 -13.79 26.44 -31.01
C VAL A 229 -15.10 26.21 -31.80
N SER A 230 -15.76 25.05 -31.69
CA SER A 230 -16.91 24.70 -32.55
C SER A 230 -18.26 24.54 -31.85
N ALA A 231 -18.42 24.96 -30.59
CA ALA A 231 -19.74 24.97 -29.91
C ALA A 231 -20.48 26.31 -30.09
N GLN A 232 -20.39 26.91 -31.28
CA GLN A 232 -21.33 27.91 -31.79
C GLN A 232 -22.23 27.20 -32.80
N ALA A 233 -23.53 27.12 -32.50
CA ALA A 233 -24.52 26.64 -33.45
C ALA A 233 -24.59 27.56 -34.69
N PRO A 234 -24.97 27.00 -35.85
CA PRO A 234 -26.27 27.39 -36.38
C PRO A 234 -27.13 26.21 -36.86
N VAL A 235 -28.43 26.53 -36.94
CA VAL A 235 -29.60 25.76 -37.36
C VAL A 235 -29.70 25.72 -38.90
N GLU A 236 -30.13 24.61 -39.50
CA GLU A 236 -31.29 24.44 -40.44
C GLU A 236 -31.19 23.24 -41.43
N ILE A 237 -32.23 22.39 -41.37
CA ILE A 237 -33.08 21.77 -42.42
C ILE A 237 -32.43 20.96 -43.58
N ASP A 238 -32.71 19.64 -43.71
CA ASP A 238 -33.79 19.07 -44.56
C ASP A 238 -33.83 17.51 -44.54
N SER A 239 -35.03 17.03 -44.92
CA SER A 239 -35.68 15.73 -45.13
C SER A 239 -34.95 14.44 -45.57
N SER A 240 -35.63 13.33 -45.21
CA SER A 240 -36.02 12.16 -46.04
C SER A 240 -35.59 10.75 -45.57
N ASP A 241 -36.62 9.92 -45.38
CA ASP A 241 -36.76 8.47 -45.60
C ASP A 241 -35.59 7.50 -45.31
N SER A 242 -35.85 6.50 -44.46
CA SER A 242 -36.28 5.16 -44.93
C SER A 242 -36.33 4.09 -43.82
N SER A 243 -37.32 3.24 -43.99
CA SER A 243 -37.68 1.99 -43.33
C SER A 243 -36.55 0.96 -43.13
N ASN A 244 -36.59 0.18 -42.04
CA ASN A 244 -37.00 -1.25 -42.07
C ASN A 244 -36.83 -1.99 -40.72
N ASN A 245 -37.94 -2.59 -40.29
CA ASN A 245 -38.12 -3.94 -39.73
C ASN A 245 -37.03 -4.60 -38.87
N ALA A 246 -37.40 -4.99 -37.65
CA ALA A 246 -37.61 -6.41 -37.32
C ALA A 246 -38.39 -6.57 -36.00
N SER A 247 -39.54 -7.21 -36.14
CA SER A 247 -40.42 -7.72 -35.10
C SER A 247 -39.86 -8.99 -34.44
N ALA A 248 -40.05 -9.14 -33.13
CA ALA A 248 -40.34 -10.43 -32.51
C ALA A 248 -41.13 -10.22 -31.22
N SER A 249 -42.45 -10.35 -31.36
CA SER A 249 -43.42 -10.56 -30.29
C SER A 249 -43.24 -11.94 -29.65
N GLN A 250 -43.38 -12.04 -28.33
CA GLN A 250 -44.25 -13.07 -27.75
C GLN A 250 -44.73 -12.69 -26.35
N SER A 251 -46.06 -12.65 -26.26
CA SER A 251 -46.93 -12.38 -25.12
C SER A 251 -47.24 -13.64 -24.31
N PHE A 252 -47.77 -13.42 -23.10
CA PHE A 252 -48.78 -14.15 -22.31
C PHE A 252 -48.32 -14.26 -20.85
N SER A 253 -49.09 -13.93 -19.81
CA SER A 253 -50.37 -13.22 -19.62
C SER A 253 -50.65 -13.18 -18.10
N SER A 254 -51.35 -12.13 -17.65
CA SER A 254 -52.41 -12.09 -16.60
C SER A 254 -52.26 -12.91 -15.29
N MET A 255 -52.44 -12.34 -14.09
CA MET A 255 -53.74 -11.89 -13.56
C MET A 255 -53.56 -11.01 -12.30
N SER A 256 -54.64 -10.30 -11.96
CA SER A 256 -54.79 -9.13 -11.10
C SER A 256 -55.36 -9.49 -9.69
N PRO A 257 -55.88 -8.57 -8.84
CA PRO A 257 -55.55 -8.49 -7.41
C PRO A 257 -56.77 -8.65 -6.44
N GLN A 258 -56.56 -8.36 -5.14
CA GLN A 258 -57.56 -8.07 -4.08
C GLN A 258 -58.29 -9.28 -3.44
N ASP A 259 -58.72 -9.35 -2.17
CA ASP A 259 -58.76 -8.45 -1.01
C ASP A 259 -59.12 -9.24 0.28
N LEU A 260 -58.75 -8.70 1.45
CA LEU A 260 -59.46 -8.60 2.77
C LEU A 260 -60.27 -9.78 3.38
N ASN A 261 -59.95 -10.13 4.65
CA ASN A 261 -60.84 -9.90 5.83
C ASN A 261 -60.34 -10.50 7.18
N GLY A 262 -60.32 -9.66 8.23
CA GLY A 262 -61.08 -9.85 9.49
C GLY A 262 -60.57 -10.73 10.66
N THR A 263 -59.94 -10.06 11.64
CA THR A 263 -59.94 -10.13 13.15
C THR A 263 -61.03 -10.93 13.93
N PRO A 264 -61.06 -11.07 15.31
CA PRO A 264 -60.20 -10.54 16.41
C PRO A 264 -59.91 -11.46 17.67
N SER A 265 -59.14 -10.91 18.63
CA SER A 265 -59.25 -11.02 20.13
C SER A 265 -58.49 -12.10 20.91
N ASN A 266 -57.57 -11.68 21.81
CA ASN A 266 -57.75 -11.61 23.28
C ASN A 266 -56.43 -11.47 24.07
N GLY A 267 -56.45 -10.61 25.10
CA GLY A 267 -56.03 -11.00 26.46
C GLY A 267 -54.65 -10.56 26.95
N GLU A 268 -54.67 -9.69 27.96
CA GLU A 268 -53.58 -9.13 28.76
C GLU A 268 -52.75 -10.17 29.56
N GLU A 269 -51.48 -9.83 29.82
CA GLU A 269 -50.87 -9.59 31.16
C GLU A 269 -49.35 -9.85 31.10
N SER A 270 -48.54 -8.80 31.34
CA SER A 270 -47.11 -8.96 31.65
C SER A 270 -46.87 -8.44 33.06
N ARG A 271 -46.60 -9.38 33.97
CA ARG A 271 -46.06 -9.11 35.32
C ARG A 271 -44.55 -9.26 35.26
N GLU A 272 -43.87 -8.24 35.77
CA GLU A 272 -42.44 -8.24 36.08
C GLU A 272 -42.11 -9.32 37.13
N GLU A 273 -41.22 -10.24 36.80
CA GLU A 273 -40.41 -10.97 37.79
C GLU A 273 -38.94 -10.75 37.46
N ILE A 274 -38.26 -10.03 38.36
CA ILE A 274 -36.82 -9.86 38.38
C ILE A 274 -36.23 -11.18 38.92
N VAL A 275 -35.67 -11.99 38.02
CA VAL A 275 -34.83 -13.14 38.38
C VAL A 275 -33.41 -12.85 37.93
N SER A 276 -32.53 -12.81 38.92
CA SER A 276 -31.09 -12.64 38.78
C SER A 276 -30.46 -13.93 38.27
N ASP A 277 -30.28 -14.06 36.96
CA ASP A 277 -29.47 -15.14 36.41
C ASP A 277 -28.06 -14.62 36.08
N ARG A 278 -27.11 -15.19 36.82
CA ARG A 278 -25.68 -15.13 36.52
C ARG A 278 -25.50 -15.76 35.14
N GLU A 279 -25.07 -14.99 34.16
CA GLU A 279 -24.54 -15.54 32.91
C GLU A 279 -23.28 -16.35 33.25
N GLU A 280 -23.45 -17.66 33.38
CA GLU A 280 -22.39 -18.60 33.05
C GLU A 280 -21.99 -18.30 31.61
N ALA A 281 -20.76 -17.81 31.43
CA ALA A 281 -20.19 -17.60 30.11
C ALA A 281 -20.21 -18.95 29.37
N ASP A 282 -21.08 -19.07 28.38
CA ASP A 282 -21.09 -20.17 27.42
C ASP A 282 -19.72 -20.24 26.75
N ILE A 283 -18.90 -21.20 27.17
CA ILE A 283 -17.60 -21.54 26.56
C ILE A 283 -17.81 -22.18 25.16
N ALA A 284 -19.07 -22.34 24.71
CA ALA A 284 -19.43 -22.92 23.43
C ALA A 284 -19.31 -21.96 22.22
N ASP A 285 -19.15 -20.64 22.43
CA ASP A 285 -19.12 -19.63 21.36
C ASP A 285 -17.72 -19.15 20.97
N LEU A 286 -16.68 -19.91 21.32
CA LEU A 286 -15.36 -19.78 20.70
C LEU A 286 -15.45 -20.30 19.26
N LYS A 287 -15.99 -19.46 18.35
CA LYS A 287 -15.79 -19.59 16.91
C LYS A 287 -14.29 -19.73 16.68
N ILE A 288 -13.85 -20.96 16.42
CA ILE A 288 -12.52 -21.24 15.89
C ILE A 288 -12.36 -20.30 14.69
N PRO A 289 -11.37 -19.39 14.67
CA PRO A 289 -11.24 -18.43 13.59
C PRO A 289 -11.19 -19.20 12.28
N GLU A 290 -12.17 -18.99 11.41
CA GLU A 290 -12.17 -19.57 10.06
C GLU A 290 -10.82 -19.26 9.42
N GLU A 291 -10.14 -20.29 8.90
CA GLU A 291 -8.86 -20.09 8.24
C GLU A 291 -9.00 -19.02 7.15
N SER A 292 -8.12 -18.02 7.18
CA SER A 292 -8.06 -16.99 6.14
C SER A 292 -8.09 -17.66 4.76
N LYS A 293 -8.89 -17.13 3.84
CA LYS A 293 -8.96 -17.60 2.44
C LYS A 293 -7.57 -17.66 1.79
N ILE A 294 -6.68 -16.75 2.19
CA ILE A 294 -5.29 -16.71 1.74
C ILE A 294 -4.51 -17.89 2.34
N GLY A 295 -4.67 -18.12 3.66
CA GLY A 295 -4.08 -19.26 4.37
C GLY A 295 -4.49 -20.61 3.78
N LYS A 296 -5.80 -20.81 3.56
CA LYS A 296 -6.34 -22.03 2.94
C LYS A 296 -5.76 -22.26 1.54
N LYS A 297 -5.78 -21.24 0.68
CA LYS A 297 -5.28 -21.34 -0.70
C LYS A 297 -3.76 -21.59 -0.74
N LEU A 298 -3.00 -20.94 0.13
CA LEU A 298 -1.57 -21.16 0.25
C LEU A 298 -1.27 -22.58 0.74
N SER A 299 -2.03 -23.08 1.72
CA SER A 299 -1.93 -24.45 2.23
C SER A 299 -2.24 -25.48 1.15
N GLU A 300 -3.32 -25.33 0.39
CA GLU A 300 -3.68 -26.23 -0.72
C GLU A 300 -2.60 -26.28 -1.81
N LEU A 301 -2.12 -25.11 -2.26
CA LEU A 301 -1.06 -25.04 -3.28
C LEU A 301 0.25 -25.66 -2.79
N THR A 302 0.62 -25.37 -1.54
CA THR A 302 1.82 -25.91 -0.90
C THR A 302 1.72 -27.43 -0.78
N THR A 303 0.61 -27.93 -0.25
CA THR A 303 0.36 -29.37 -0.07
C THR A 303 0.41 -30.11 -1.41
N LYS A 304 -0.28 -29.59 -2.44
CA LYS A 304 -0.26 -30.19 -3.79
C LYS A 304 1.16 -30.27 -4.36
N ARG A 305 1.95 -29.21 -4.24
CA ARG A 305 3.32 -29.17 -4.77
C ARG A 305 4.28 -30.06 -3.98
N ILE A 306 4.14 -30.14 -2.66
CA ILE A 306 4.93 -31.04 -1.82
C ILE A 306 4.63 -32.50 -2.18
N ILE A 307 3.35 -32.87 -2.35
CA ILE A 307 2.97 -34.23 -2.76
C ILE A 307 3.61 -34.58 -4.12
N ILE A 308 3.52 -33.69 -5.11
CA ILE A 308 4.14 -33.89 -6.42
C ILE A 308 5.67 -34.06 -6.31
N LEU A 309 6.33 -33.27 -5.46
CA LEU A 309 7.76 -33.39 -5.21
C LEU A 309 8.12 -34.73 -4.58
N VAL A 310 7.39 -35.15 -3.54
CA VAL A 310 7.65 -36.42 -2.82
C VAL A 310 7.47 -37.60 -3.77
N LEU A 311 6.39 -37.61 -4.55
CA LEU A 311 6.14 -38.66 -5.55
C LEU A 311 7.23 -38.69 -6.63
N SER A 312 7.68 -37.53 -7.12
CA SER A 312 8.76 -37.46 -8.11
C SER A 312 10.08 -38.01 -7.57
N VAL A 313 10.40 -37.73 -6.31
CA VAL A 313 11.60 -38.27 -5.65
C VAL A 313 11.47 -39.77 -5.44
N MET A 314 10.32 -40.25 -4.94
CA MET A 314 10.10 -41.68 -4.70
C MET A 314 10.16 -42.52 -5.97
N ILE A 315 9.63 -42.02 -7.09
CA ILE A 315 9.63 -42.74 -8.38
C ILE A 315 11.03 -42.76 -9.00
N MET A 316 11.79 -41.66 -8.94
CA MET A 316 13.03 -41.51 -9.69
C MET A 316 14.28 -42.03 -8.96
N LEU A 317 14.31 -42.02 -7.62
CA LEU A 317 15.50 -42.46 -6.86
C LEU A 317 15.92 -43.93 -7.12
N PRO A 318 15.00 -44.91 -7.28
CA PRO A 318 15.37 -46.30 -7.58
C PRO A 318 16.10 -46.46 -8.92
N PHE A 319 15.74 -45.66 -9.94
CA PHE A 319 16.41 -45.68 -11.25
C PHE A 319 17.86 -45.22 -11.20
N PHE A 320 18.27 -44.50 -10.14
CA PHE A 320 19.66 -44.08 -9.94
C PHE A 320 20.43 -44.98 -8.98
N SER A 321 19.98 -46.22 -8.78
CA SER A 321 20.67 -47.22 -7.97
C SER A 321 21.37 -48.26 -8.86
N THR A 322 22.60 -48.63 -8.52
CA THR A 322 23.34 -49.68 -9.25
C THR A 322 22.69 -51.05 -9.14
N THR A 323 21.95 -51.30 -8.06
CA THR A 323 21.15 -52.52 -7.87
C THR A 323 20.03 -52.70 -8.88
N PHE A 324 19.63 -51.64 -9.59
CA PHE A 324 18.66 -51.73 -10.68
C PHE A 324 19.30 -52.28 -11.97
N TYR A 325 20.60 -52.06 -12.15
CA TYR A 325 21.33 -52.41 -13.38
C TYR A 325 22.18 -53.67 -13.24
N ASN A 326 22.63 -53.99 -12.02
CA ASN A 326 23.48 -55.14 -11.75
C ASN A 326 22.77 -56.14 -10.84
N GLU A 327 22.77 -57.42 -11.22
CA GLU A 327 22.33 -58.52 -10.37
C GLU A 327 23.39 -58.85 -9.30
N SER A 328 22.94 -59.33 -8.14
CA SER A 328 23.80 -59.66 -7.01
C SER A 328 24.47 -61.02 -7.22
N ASN A 329 25.81 -61.04 -7.34
CA ASN A 329 26.58 -62.26 -7.56
C ASN A 329 26.82 -63.02 -6.25
N ALA A 330 25.81 -63.77 -5.80
CA ALA A 330 25.91 -64.68 -4.65
C ALA A 330 26.82 -65.92 -4.93
N SER A 331 27.35 -66.07 -6.14
CA SER A 331 28.16 -67.20 -6.59
C SER A 331 29.62 -67.17 -6.13
N TYR A 332 30.17 -66.01 -5.74
CA TYR A 332 31.61 -65.88 -5.44
C TYR A 332 32.06 -66.60 -4.18
N GLU A 333 31.21 -66.59 -3.14
CA GLU A 333 31.49 -67.24 -1.86
C GLU A 333 31.30 -68.76 -1.97
N TYR A 334 30.25 -69.20 -2.66
CA TYR A 334 29.98 -70.62 -2.92
C TYR A 334 31.10 -71.28 -3.74
N GLY A 335 31.56 -70.63 -4.82
CA GLY A 335 32.68 -71.16 -5.61
C GLY A 335 33.97 -71.26 -4.80
N LEU A 336 34.22 -70.31 -3.90
CA LEU A 336 35.39 -70.36 -3.02
C LEU A 336 35.27 -71.49 -1.97
N GLU A 337 34.07 -71.73 -1.43
CA GLU A 337 33.76 -72.84 -0.51
C GLU A 337 34.02 -74.20 -1.16
N VAL A 338 33.54 -74.40 -2.39
CA VAL A 338 33.75 -75.64 -3.16
C VAL A 338 35.24 -75.92 -3.38
N ILE A 339 36.04 -74.92 -3.75
CA ILE A 339 37.49 -75.09 -3.94
C ILE A 339 38.19 -75.44 -2.62
N ASN A 340 37.74 -74.81 -1.52
CA ASN A 340 38.31 -75.05 -0.20
C ASN A 340 38.00 -76.46 0.33
N ASP A 341 36.83 -77.01 0.03
CA ASP A 341 36.44 -78.37 0.42
C ASP A 341 37.20 -79.46 -0.37
N LEU A 342 37.67 -79.11 -1.58
CA LEU A 342 38.41 -80.03 -2.45
C LEU A 342 39.93 -80.08 -2.18
N ILE A 343 40.44 -79.31 -1.20
CA ILE A 343 41.87 -79.29 -0.84
C ILE A 343 42.37 -80.72 -0.49
N GLY A 344 43.45 -81.15 -1.15
CA GLY A 344 44.07 -82.47 -0.93
C GLY A 344 43.45 -83.61 -1.74
N THR A 345 42.41 -83.35 -2.54
CA THR A 345 41.84 -84.31 -3.50
C THR A 345 42.43 -84.11 -4.91
N SER A 346 42.30 -85.10 -5.79
CA SER A 346 42.73 -85.00 -7.19
C SER A 346 41.92 -83.98 -8.02
N GLY A 347 40.79 -83.48 -7.50
CA GLY A 347 39.95 -82.48 -8.16
C GLY A 347 40.32 -81.03 -7.84
N PHE A 348 41.25 -80.79 -6.91
CA PHE A 348 41.64 -79.45 -6.46
C PHE A 348 42.18 -78.58 -7.61
N ASP A 349 43.13 -79.09 -8.39
CA ASP A 349 43.76 -78.30 -9.45
C ASP A 349 42.79 -77.95 -10.57
N LEU A 350 41.85 -78.84 -10.88
CA LEU A 350 40.80 -78.58 -11.87
C LEU A 350 39.82 -77.52 -11.36
N ALA A 351 39.33 -77.64 -10.13
CA ALA A 351 38.41 -76.66 -9.54
C ALA A 351 39.05 -75.26 -9.37
N PHE A 352 40.36 -75.21 -9.09
CA PHE A 352 41.11 -73.96 -9.00
C PHE A 352 41.20 -73.26 -10.37
N GLU A 353 41.59 -73.98 -11.43
CA GLU A 353 41.65 -73.43 -12.79
C GLU A 353 40.27 -73.06 -13.34
N ASP A 354 39.25 -73.89 -13.07
CA ASP A 354 37.88 -73.63 -13.49
C ASP A 354 37.36 -72.33 -12.89
N TYR A 355 37.54 -72.13 -11.57
CA TYR A 355 37.17 -70.88 -10.91
C TYR A 355 37.92 -69.66 -11.45
N VAL A 356 39.21 -69.78 -11.76
CA VAL A 356 39.98 -68.70 -12.39
C VAL A 356 39.40 -68.37 -13.76
N SER A 357 39.23 -69.38 -14.62
CA SER A 357 38.76 -69.19 -16.00
C SER A 357 37.32 -68.66 -16.08
N GLU A 358 36.41 -69.13 -15.21
CA GLU A 358 35.03 -68.64 -15.15
C GLU A 358 34.94 -67.19 -14.69
N HIS A 359 35.90 -66.72 -13.90
CA HIS A 359 35.88 -65.39 -13.29
C HIS A 359 36.87 -64.40 -13.91
N GLU A 360 37.69 -64.80 -14.88
CA GLU A 360 38.65 -63.93 -15.56
C GLU A 360 37.96 -62.94 -16.52
N ASP A 361 36.93 -63.39 -17.24
CA ASP A 361 36.23 -62.61 -18.28
C ASP A 361 34.90 -61.97 -17.81
N LEU A 362 34.59 -62.01 -16.51
CA LEU A 362 33.38 -61.39 -15.98
C LEU A 362 33.47 -59.86 -15.95
N TYR A 363 32.30 -59.19 -15.87
CA TYR A 363 32.21 -57.73 -15.68
C TYR A 363 32.93 -57.24 -14.41
N THR A 364 33.10 -58.13 -13.42
CA THR A 364 33.92 -57.94 -12.23
C THR A 364 34.97 -59.06 -12.16
N PRO A 365 36.08 -58.90 -12.90
CA PRO A 365 37.05 -59.97 -13.08
C PRO A 365 37.81 -60.30 -11.78
N LEU A 366 38.22 -61.56 -11.64
CA LEU A 366 39.10 -62.03 -10.57
C LEU A 366 40.51 -61.41 -10.77
N ILE A 367 41.08 -60.87 -9.69
CA ILE A 367 42.41 -60.24 -9.70
C ILE A 367 43.41 -61.05 -8.90
N PHE A 368 42.96 -61.59 -7.77
CA PHE A 368 43.82 -62.35 -6.88
C PHE A 368 43.01 -63.47 -6.24
N LEU A 369 43.58 -64.67 -6.22
CA LEU A 369 43.04 -65.83 -5.53
C LEU A 369 44.17 -66.47 -4.73
N GLU A 370 43.93 -66.67 -3.44
CA GLU A 370 44.81 -67.46 -2.59
C GLU A 370 43.95 -68.47 -1.84
N VAL A 371 44.33 -69.75 -1.94
CA VAL A 371 43.63 -70.84 -1.26
C VAL A 371 44.58 -71.45 -0.25
N ASN A 372 44.26 -71.26 1.03
CA ASN A 372 44.93 -71.86 2.18
C ASN A 372 46.48 -71.70 2.21
N ASN A 373 47.02 -70.62 1.63
CA ASN A 373 48.46 -70.37 1.40
C ASN A 373 49.19 -71.48 0.60
N LEU A 374 48.47 -72.39 -0.06
CA LEU A 374 49.03 -73.49 -0.82
C LEU A 374 49.25 -73.12 -2.28
N ARG A 375 48.29 -72.38 -2.85
CA ARG A 375 48.29 -71.96 -4.25
C ARG A 375 47.76 -70.54 -4.36
N ASN A 376 48.44 -69.74 -5.18
CA ASN A 376 48.01 -68.39 -5.51
C ASN A 376 47.91 -68.20 -7.02
N TRP A 377 47.03 -67.29 -7.41
CA TRP A 377 46.90 -66.78 -8.76
C TRP A 377 46.74 -65.26 -8.69
N SER A 378 47.40 -64.56 -9.59
CA SER A 378 47.32 -63.10 -9.70
C SER A 378 47.22 -62.71 -11.16
N SER A 379 46.31 -61.78 -11.48
CA SER A 379 46.20 -61.19 -12.81
C SER A 379 47.30 -60.16 -13.07
N SER A 380 47.28 -59.55 -14.25
CA SER A 380 48.21 -58.47 -14.62
C SER A 380 47.99 -57.16 -13.86
N VAL A 381 46.90 -57.04 -13.09
CA VAL A 381 46.53 -55.86 -12.31
C VAL A 381 46.92 -56.08 -10.85
N SER A 382 47.71 -55.17 -10.26
CA SER A 382 48.06 -55.27 -8.84
C SER A 382 46.89 -54.88 -7.94
N VAL A 383 46.71 -55.61 -6.83
CA VAL A 383 45.74 -55.26 -5.77
C VAL A 383 46.03 -53.87 -5.19
N ASP A 384 47.31 -53.47 -5.18
CA ASP A 384 47.74 -52.17 -4.67
C ASP A 384 47.37 -50.99 -5.58
N ASP A 385 46.96 -51.23 -6.83
CA ASP A 385 46.53 -50.17 -7.76
C ASP A 385 45.05 -49.80 -7.57
N LEU A 386 44.29 -50.60 -6.81
CA LEU A 386 42.85 -50.40 -6.59
C LEU A 386 42.56 -49.63 -5.31
N ARG A 387 41.48 -48.85 -5.33
CA ARG A 387 40.94 -48.21 -4.12
C ARG A 387 40.23 -49.24 -3.24
N SER A 388 40.12 -48.95 -1.96
CA SER A 388 39.38 -49.80 -1.01
C SER A 388 37.89 -50.00 -1.37
N THR A 389 37.33 -49.09 -2.18
CA THR A 389 35.96 -49.17 -2.72
C THR A 389 35.86 -49.92 -4.04
N GLU A 390 36.96 -50.11 -4.75
CA GLU A 390 37.05 -50.74 -6.08
C GLU A 390 37.45 -52.21 -6.02
N GLN A 391 37.62 -52.77 -4.81
CA GLN A 391 37.90 -54.18 -4.61
C GLN A 391 36.79 -54.85 -3.80
N LEU A 392 36.41 -56.06 -4.19
CA LEU A 392 35.59 -56.96 -3.40
C LEU A 392 36.46 -58.12 -2.93
N THR A 393 36.70 -58.22 -1.63
CA THR A 393 37.37 -59.37 -1.02
C THR A 393 36.34 -60.31 -0.43
N VAL A 394 36.33 -61.54 -0.93
CA VAL A 394 35.53 -62.65 -0.40
C VAL A 394 36.45 -63.54 0.43
N THR A 395 36.06 -63.82 1.67
CA THR A 395 36.82 -64.68 2.60
C THR A 395 35.89 -65.70 3.22
N LEU A 396 36.30 -66.96 3.21
CA LEU A 396 35.60 -68.02 3.92
C LEU A 396 35.67 -67.79 5.45
N SER A 397 34.52 -67.77 6.11
CA SER A 397 34.42 -67.51 7.55
C SER A 397 34.33 -68.83 8.33
N GLY A 398 35.37 -69.19 9.11
CA GLY A 398 35.30 -70.42 9.93
C GLY A 398 36.54 -70.89 10.71
N VAL A 399 37.71 -70.25 10.64
CA VAL A 399 38.93 -70.77 11.29
C VAL A 399 39.28 -69.96 12.56
N PRO A 400 39.54 -70.61 13.72
CA PRO A 400 39.98 -69.93 14.95
C PRO A 400 41.29 -69.16 14.75
N SER A 401 41.42 -68.04 15.45
CA SER A 401 42.43 -66.97 15.29
C SER A 401 43.91 -67.33 15.45
N ASP A 402 44.26 -68.60 15.68
CA ASP A 402 45.62 -69.02 16.05
C ASP A 402 46.41 -69.67 14.89
N TYR A 403 45.78 -69.93 13.73
CA TYR A 403 46.49 -70.42 12.53
C TYR A 403 46.16 -69.58 11.28
N ASN A 404 47.20 -69.23 10.55
CA ASN A 404 47.23 -68.20 9.51
C ASN A 404 46.75 -68.70 8.13
N TYR A 405 45.68 -69.50 8.12
CA TYR A 405 45.16 -70.19 6.94
C TYR A 405 43.85 -69.54 6.51
N SER A 406 43.89 -68.69 5.48
CA SER A 406 42.70 -68.03 4.94
C SER A 406 42.66 -68.11 3.42
N SER A 407 41.66 -68.80 2.89
CA SER A 407 41.32 -68.77 1.47
C SER A 407 40.54 -67.48 1.18
N TYR A 408 41.00 -66.70 0.21
CA TYR A 408 40.35 -65.45 -0.18
C TYR A 408 40.50 -65.15 -1.67
N SER A 409 39.48 -64.52 -2.23
CA SER A 409 39.48 -64.01 -3.60
C SER A 409 39.22 -62.50 -3.61
N VAL A 410 39.86 -61.80 -4.55
CA VAL A 410 39.74 -60.36 -4.76
C VAL A 410 39.28 -60.09 -6.19
N PHE A 411 38.20 -59.34 -6.33
CA PHE A 411 37.59 -58.99 -7.63
C PHE A 411 37.69 -57.49 -7.91
N ASP A 412 37.77 -57.15 -9.20
CA ASP A 412 37.76 -55.77 -9.71
C ASP A 412 36.35 -55.20 -9.77
N LEU A 413 36.12 -54.10 -9.06
CA LEU A 413 34.88 -53.33 -9.09
C LEU A 413 35.04 -51.95 -9.73
N ARG A 414 36.12 -51.64 -10.46
CA ARG A 414 36.31 -50.32 -11.11
C ARG A 414 35.12 -49.96 -12.02
N SER A 415 34.65 -50.89 -12.84
CA SER A 415 33.49 -50.69 -13.72
C SER A 415 32.21 -50.42 -12.94
N SER A 416 31.95 -51.18 -11.87
CA SER A 416 30.78 -50.99 -11.01
C SER A 416 30.87 -49.71 -10.17
N SER A 417 32.06 -49.33 -9.69
CA SER A 417 32.30 -48.13 -8.89
C SER A 417 32.19 -46.86 -9.75
N LYS A 418 32.66 -46.92 -11.00
CA LYS A 418 32.49 -45.86 -11.99
C LYS A 418 31.02 -45.65 -12.33
N LEU A 419 30.28 -46.71 -12.63
CA LEU A 419 28.83 -46.64 -12.87
C LEU A 419 28.08 -46.10 -11.65
N GLU A 420 28.46 -46.52 -10.44
CA GLU A 420 27.89 -45.99 -9.20
C GLU A 420 28.14 -44.49 -9.03
N ALA A 421 29.34 -44.02 -9.33
CA ALA A 421 29.71 -42.62 -9.28
C ALA A 421 28.95 -41.79 -10.33
N GLU A 422 28.83 -42.28 -11.58
CA GLU A 422 28.05 -41.63 -12.64
C GLU A 422 26.57 -41.52 -12.27
N LEU A 423 25.95 -42.59 -11.77
CA LEU A 423 24.57 -42.58 -11.30
C LEU A 423 24.38 -41.66 -10.08
N ASN A 424 25.35 -41.60 -9.15
CA ASN A 424 25.30 -40.69 -8.01
C ASN A 424 25.40 -39.21 -8.42
N ILE A 425 26.19 -38.88 -9.45
CA ILE A 425 26.23 -37.53 -10.03
C ILE A 425 24.85 -37.17 -10.58
N VAL A 426 24.26 -38.04 -11.42
CA VAL A 426 22.93 -37.80 -12.00
C VAL A 426 21.85 -37.69 -10.91
N LYS A 427 21.87 -38.57 -9.92
CA LYS A 427 21.00 -38.54 -8.74
C LYS A 427 21.09 -37.22 -7.99
N THR A 428 22.30 -36.73 -7.77
CA THR A 428 22.56 -35.49 -7.05
C THR A 428 22.10 -34.28 -7.85
N VAL A 429 22.35 -34.24 -9.17
CA VAL A 429 21.82 -33.20 -10.08
C VAL A 429 20.29 -33.18 -10.05
N PHE A 430 19.65 -34.34 -10.12
CA PHE A 430 18.19 -34.46 -10.07
C PHE A 430 17.60 -33.92 -8.76
N ILE A 431 18.16 -34.32 -7.60
CA ILE A 431 17.74 -33.82 -6.29
C ILE A 431 17.91 -32.29 -6.21
N CYS A 432 19.04 -31.76 -6.68
CA CYS A 432 19.30 -30.32 -6.68
C CYS A 432 18.31 -29.55 -7.55
N LEU A 433 17.95 -30.07 -8.72
CA LEU A 433 16.97 -29.47 -9.62
C LEU A 433 15.59 -29.44 -8.97
N ILE A 434 15.13 -30.57 -8.43
CA ILE A 434 13.82 -30.67 -7.77
C ILE A 434 13.73 -29.71 -6.59
N LEU A 435 14.73 -29.68 -5.71
CA LEU A 435 14.73 -28.79 -4.55
C LEU A 435 14.75 -27.32 -4.97
N SER A 436 15.52 -26.96 -6.01
CA SER A 436 15.60 -25.59 -6.51
C SER A 436 14.28 -25.13 -7.14
N VAL A 437 13.69 -25.97 -7.99
CA VAL A 437 12.40 -25.70 -8.63
C VAL A 437 11.30 -25.54 -7.57
N SER A 438 11.24 -26.45 -6.60
CA SER A 438 10.25 -26.38 -5.52
C SER A 438 10.43 -25.18 -4.59
N ALA A 439 11.67 -24.81 -4.27
CA ALA A 439 11.93 -23.60 -3.50
C ALA A 439 11.45 -22.33 -4.22
N ILE A 440 11.67 -22.23 -5.54
CA ILE A 440 11.20 -21.10 -6.35
C ILE A 440 9.67 -21.05 -6.38
N PHE A 441 9.02 -22.19 -6.63
CA PHE A 441 7.56 -22.26 -6.70
C PHE A 441 6.89 -21.94 -5.37
N LEU A 442 7.34 -22.55 -4.27
CA LEU A 442 6.79 -22.27 -2.93
C LEU A 442 7.00 -20.82 -2.52
N SER A 443 8.19 -20.26 -2.79
CA SER A 443 8.47 -18.86 -2.47
C SER A 443 7.65 -17.89 -3.31
N LYS A 444 7.34 -18.22 -4.58
CA LYS A 444 6.54 -17.37 -5.46
C LYS A 444 5.09 -17.27 -4.97
N ASP A 445 4.48 -18.37 -4.55
CA ASP A 445 3.09 -18.35 -4.07
C ASP A 445 2.94 -17.50 -2.82
N ALA A 446 3.89 -17.62 -1.87
CA ALA A 446 3.92 -16.77 -0.68
C ALA A 446 4.11 -15.28 -1.03
N GLN A 447 4.96 -14.99 -2.03
CA GLN A 447 5.17 -13.62 -2.50
C GLN A 447 3.90 -13.03 -3.12
N ASP A 448 3.26 -13.76 -4.03
CA ASP A 448 2.13 -13.26 -4.83
C ASP A 448 0.83 -13.18 -3.99
N LEU A 449 0.62 -14.11 -3.05
CA LEU A 449 -0.62 -14.19 -2.26
C LEU A 449 -0.57 -13.42 -0.94
N VAL A 450 0.61 -13.21 -0.35
CA VAL A 450 0.75 -12.60 0.98
C VAL A 450 1.58 -11.32 0.94
N LEU A 451 2.84 -11.41 0.48
CA LEU A 451 3.79 -10.30 0.62
C LEU A 451 3.45 -9.11 -0.27
N GLU A 452 3.14 -9.32 -1.55
CA GLU A 452 2.79 -8.23 -2.47
C GLU A 452 1.50 -7.49 -2.05
N PRO A 453 0.39 -8.18 -1.69
CA PRO A 453 -0.78 -7.51 -1.13
C PRO A 453 -0.49 -6.70 0.14
N LEU A 454 0.30 -7.25 1.07
CA LEU A 454 0.69 -6.53 2.29
C LEU A 454 1.54 -5.29 1.99
N GLU A 455 2.53 -5.39 1.11
CA GLU A 455 3.34 -4.25 0.67
C GLU A 455 2.47 -3.15 0.03
N ASN A 456 1.53 -3.54 -0.83
CA ASN A 456 0.60 -2.61 -1.47
C ASN A 456 -0.34 -1.93 -0.46
N MET A 457 -0.82 -2.68 0.54
CA MET A 457 -1.64 -2.14 1.62
C MET A 457 -0.84 -1.15 2.47
N MET A 458 0.37 -1.51 2.88
CA MET A 458 1.27 -0.62 3.63
C MET A 458 1.58 0.66 2.83
N GLN A 459 1.83 0.54 1.53
CA GLN A 459 2.05 1.70 0.67
C GLN A 459 0.81 2.58 0.55
N THR A 460 -0.38 1.98 0.52
CA THR A 460 -1.66 2.71 0.53
C THR A 460 -1.83 3.49 1.83
N VAL A 461 -1.63 2.85 2.98
CA VAL A 461 -1.66 3.50 4.31
C VAL A 461 -0.63 4.62 4.41
N LYS A 462 0.58 4.41 3.88
CA LYS A 462 1.63 5.45 3.84
C LYS A 462 1.25 6.63 2.96
N ASN A 463 0.57 6.41 1.85
CA ASN A 463 0.07 7.48 0.99
C ASN A 463 -1.07 8.26 1.67
N ILE A 464 -1.98 7.55 2.34
CA ILE A 464 -3.06 8.14 3.14
C ILE A 464 -2.46 9.01 4.26
N SER A 465 -1.49 8.49 4.99
CA SER A 465 -0.78 9.21 6.06
C SER A 465 -0.12 10.52 5.59
N LYS A 466 0.25 10.65 4.32
CA LYS A 466 0.79 11.90 3.76
C LYS A 466 -0.28 12.91 3.40
N ASN A 467 -1.35 12.46 2.74
CA ASN A 467 -2.48 13.30 2.36
C ASN A 467 -3.72 12.41 2.12
N PRO A 468 -4.59 12.26 3.13
CA PRO A 468 -5.76 11.38 3.06
C PRO A 468 -6.69 11.73 1.91
N LEU A 469 -6.98 13.03 1.76
CA LEU A 469 -7.88 13.54 0.74
C LEU A 469 -7.39 13.18 -0.66
N LYS A 470 -6.10 13.44 -0.97
CA LYS A 470 -5.48 13.14 -2.27
C LYS A 470 -5.32 11.64 -2.52
N ALA A 471 -5.07 10.84 -1.48
CA ALA A 471 -4.94 9.38 -1.59
C ALA A 471 -6.29 8.72 -1.97
N ALA A 472 -7.37 9.05 -1.25
CA ALA A 472 -8.72 8.58 -1.55
C ALA A 472 -9.13 8.93 -2.99
N GLN A 473 -8.82 10.17 -3.34
CA GLN A 473 -8.96 10.74 -4.65
C GLN A 473 -8.23 9.96 -5.77
N ILE A 474 -6.98 9.53 -5.57
CA ILE A 474 -6.25 8.74 -6.55
C ILE A 474 -6.85 7.34 -6.65
N ALA A 475 -7.19 6.72 -5.52
CA ALA A 475 -7.78 5.38 -5.48
C ALA A 475 -9.06 5.29 -6.32
N GLU A 476 -9.96 6.28 -6.19
CA GLU A 476 -11.19 6.36 -6.98
C GLU A 476 -10.92 6.48 -8.50
N SER A 477 -9.89 7.25 -8.87
CA SER A 477 -9.52 7.44 -10.28
C SER A 477 -8.92 6.18 -10.88
N ASP A 478 -8.06 5.50 -10.12
CA ASP A 478 -7.43 4.24 -10.53
C ASP A 478 -8.48 3.13 -10.66
N GLU A 479 -9.47 3.07 -9.75
CA GLU A 479 -10.58 2.12 -9.81
C GLU A 479 -11.43 2.28 -11.07
N PHE A 480 -11.80 3.53 -11.40
CA PHE A 480 -12.53 3.83 -12.63
C PHE A 480 -11.74 3.47 -13.90
N LEU A 481 -10.44 3.81 -13.95
CA LEU A 481 -9.60 3.42 -15.09
C LEU A 481 -9.51 1.89 -15.22
N MET A 482 -9.47 1.17 -14.10
CA MET A 482 -9.49 -0.29 -14.13
C MET A 482 -10.84 -0.87 -14.56
N GLU A 483 -11.96 -0.21 -14.28
CA GLU A 483 -13.29 -0.59 -14.81
C GLU A 483 -13.37 -0.38 -16.33
N GLU A 484 -12.93 0.78 -16.82
CA GLU A 484 -12.94 1.11 -18.25
C GLU A 484 -12.04 0.16 -19.06
N MET A 485 -10.91 -0.28 -18.47
CA MET A 485 -10.02 -1.28 -19.07
C MET A 485 -10.54 -2.73 -18.92
N ALA A 486 -11.52 -2.99 -18.06
CA ALA A 486 -12.05 -4.33 -17.82
C ALA A 486 -13.17 -4.75 -18.80
N HIS A 487 -13.44 -3.95 -19.83
CA HIS A 487 -14.26 -4.38 -20.98
C HIS A 487 -13.57 -5.45 -21.86
N ASP A 488 -12.29 -5.78 -21.59
CA ASP A 488 -11.61 -6.96 -22.14
C ASP A 488 -11.82 -8.20 -21.24
N ASP A 489 -12.38 -9.28 -21.78
CA ASP A 489 -12.77 -10.51 -21.05
C ASP A 489 -11.65 -11.13 -20.19
N ILE A 490 -10.39 -11.04 -20.66
CA ILE A 490 -9.22 -11.60 -19.98
C ILE A 490 -8.85 -10.79 -18.72
N VAL A 491 -9.06 -9.48 -18.76
CA VAL A 491 -8.75 -8.56 -17.64
C VAL A 491 -9.84 -8.67 -16.57
N GLY A 492 -11.10 -8.85 -16.97
CA GLY A 492 -12.24 -9.04 -16.07
C GLY A 492 -12.10 -10.27 -15.17
N GLN A 493 -11.67 -11.42 -15.70
CA GLN A 493 -11.45 -12.61 -14.88
C GLN A 493 -10.31 -12.45 -13.86
N LYS A 494 -9.18 -11.83 -14.27
CA LYS A 494 -8.08 -11.52 -13.34
C LYS A 494 -8.50 -10.54 -12.24
N LYS A 495 -9.34 -9.56 -12.56
CA LYS A 495 -9.91 -8.61 -11.59
C LYS A 495 -10.77 -9.32 -10.55
N LYS A 496 -11.67 -10.22 -10.99
CA LYS A 496 -12.58 -10.96 -10.10
C LYS A 496 -11.84 -11.91 -9.13
N ILE A 497 -10.74 -12.51 -9.58
CA ILE A 497 -9.90 -13.36 -8.72
C ILE A 497 -9.09 -12.50 -7.73
N LYS A 498 -8.61 -11.33 -8.16
CA LYS A 498 -7.81 -10.43 -7.31
C LYS A 498 -8.65 -9.69 -6.26
N SER A 499 -9.89 -9.29 -6.60
CA SER A 499 -10.81 -8.61 -5.67
C SER A 499 -11.42 -9.56 -4.62
N SER A 500 -11.39 -10.87 -4.86
CA SER A 500 -11.90 -11.89 -3.91
C SER A 500 -10.95 -12.14 -2.73
N MET A 501 -9.76 -11.54 -2.73
CA MET A 501 -8.77 -11.72 -1.66
C MET A 501 -9.05 -10.78 -0.48
N GLU A 502 -8.98 -11.32 0.74
CA GLU A 502 -9.22 -10.58 2.00
C GLU A 502 -8.36 -9.31 2.13
N ALA A 503 -7.10 -9.37 1.69
CA ALA A 503 -6.20 -8.21 1.72
C ALA A 503 -6.66 -7.08 0.79
N GLU A 504 -7.27 -7.40 -0.36
CA GLU A 504 -7.81 -6.39 -1.28
C GLU A 504 -9.10 -5.80 -0.71
N PHE A 505 -9.97 -6.62 -0.11
CA PHE A 505 -11.15 -6.14 0.60
C PHE A 505 -10.78 -5.19 1.76
N LEU A 506 -9.78 -5.53 2.57
CA LEU A 506 -9.29 -4.67 3.65
C LEU A 506 -8.74 -3.35 3.11
N LYS A 507 -7.97 -3.39 2.03
CA LYS A 507 -7.47 -2.19 1.35
C LYS A 507 -8.60 -1.31 0.82
N GLU A 508 -9.61 -1.88 0.16
CA GLU A 508 -10.80 -1.15 -0.29
C GLU A 508 -11.57 -0.53 0.88
N THR A 509 -11.72 -1.27 1.98
CA THR A 509 -12.39 -0.79 3.19
C THR A 509 -11.63 0.38 3.81
N ILE A 510 -10.31 0.27 3.95
CA ILE A 510 -9.44 1.36 4.43
C ILE A 510 -9.58 2.60 3.54
N ASN A 511 -9.58 2.41 2.21
CA ASN A 511 -9.77 3.52 1.26
C ASN A 511 -11.13 4.19 1.42
N LYS A 512 -12.22 3.43 1.54
CA LYS A 512 -13.57 3.95 1.74
C LYS A 512 -13.71 4.71 3.06
N VAL A 513 -13.24 4.14 4.16
CA VAL A 513 -13.24 4.79 5.49
C VAL A 513 -12.42 6.08 5.45
N THR A 514 -11.21 6.03 4.87
CA THR A 514 -10.36 7.21 4.71
C THR A 514 -11.04 8.28 3.86
N MET A 515 -11.72 7.90 2.78
CA MET A 515 -12.45 8.83 1.91
C MET A 515 -13.59 9.51 2.67
N LEU A 516 -14.39 8.74 3.43
CA LEU A 516 -15.49 9.28 4.23
C LEU A 516 -14.98 10.21 5.33
N LEU A 517 -13.88 9.83 6.01
CA LEU A 517 -13.24 10.68 7.00
C LEU A 517 -12.70 11.96 6.37
N ALA A 518 -11.92 11.87 5.29
CA ALA A 518 -11.38 13.05 4.62
C ALA A 518 -12.46 13.99 4.07
N LEU A 519 -13.58 13.44 3.57
CA LEU A 519 -14.73 14.22 3.11
C LEU A 519 -15.47 14.89 4.27
N GLY A 520 -15.68 14.18 5.38
CA GLY A 520 -16.40 14.69 6.54
C GLY A 520 -15.60 15.70 7.38
N PHE A 521 -14.28 15.53 7.46
CA PHE A 521 -13.37 16.41 8.21
C PHE A 521 -12.81 17.58 7.40
N GLY A 522 -13.05 17.61 6.09
CA GLY A 522 -12.55 18.65 5.18
C GLY A 522 -11.03 18.70 5.08
N GLU A 523 -10.51 19.82 4.57
CA GLU A 523 -9.06 20.02 4.37
C GLU A 523 -8.30 20.12 5.69
N ALA A 524 -8.79 20.91 6.65
CA ALA A 524 -8.14 21.11 7.94
C ALA A 524 -8.05 19.79 8.75
N GLY A 525 -9.12 18.99 8.73
CA GLY A 525 -9.10 17.71 9.43
C GLY A 525 -8.34 16.61 8.70
N SER A 526 -8.16 16.72 7.38
CA SER A 526 -7.23 15.85 6.64
C SER A 526 -5.77 16.00 7.13
N GLU A 527 -5.35 17.20 7.52
CA GLU A 527 -4.01 17.44 8.09
C GLU A 527 -3.88 16.85 9.52
N ILE A 528 -4.95 16.92 10.32
CA ILE A 528 -5.03 16.30 11.65
C ILE A 528 -4.94 14.77 11.54
N ILE A 529 -5.69 14.16 10.61
CA ILE A 529 -5.63 12.72 10.33
C ILE A 529 -4.22 12.32 9.88
N ALA A 530 -3.62 13.08 8.95
CA ALA A 530 -2.27 12.82 8.44
C ALA A 530 -1.24 12.83 9.56
N SER A 531 -1.26 13.86 10.42
CA SER A 531 -0.31 13.96 11.54
C SER A 531 -0.47 12.82 12.54
N ASN A 532 -1.70 12.40 12.83
CA ASN A 532 -1.95 11.26 13.72
C ASN A 532 -1.43 9.95 13.15
N MET A 533 -1.63 9.72 11.84
CA MET A 533 -1.11 8.53 11.17
C MET A 533 0.41 8.50 11.05
N GLN A 534 1.09 9.66 11.05
CA GLN A 534 2.55 9.75 10.97
C GLN A 534 3.26 9.50 12.31
N LYS A 535 2.61 9.82 13.44
CA LYS A 535 3.23 9.75 14.78
C LYS A 535 3.55 8.32 15.25
N GLY A 536 3.10 7.28 14.55
CA GLY A 536 3.56 5.89 14.74
C GLY A 536 3.21 5.23 16.10
N GLY A 537 2.64 5.99 17.05
CA GLY A 537 2.03 5.47 18.27
C GLY A 537 0.62 4.95 17.96
N GLY A 538 0.24 3.83 18.56
CA GLY A 538 -1.11 3.26 18.38
C GLY A 538 -2.23 4.11 18.98
N GLU A 539 -1.89 5.16 19.72
CA GLU A 539 -2.84 6.07 20.34
C GLU A 539 -3.09 7.27 19.42
N VAL A 540 -4.36 7.46 19.04
CA VAL A 540 -4.80 8.61 18.25
C VAL A 540 -4.92 9.79 19.21
N ASP A 541 -4.12 10.83 18.98
CA ASP A 541 -4.23 12.12 19.67
C ASP A 541 -4.80 13.17 18.70
N PRO A 542 -6.13 13.27 18.63
CA PRO A 542 -6.76 14.19 17.70
C PRO A 542 -6.66 15.65 18.19
N MET A 543 -6.24 15.90 19.44
CA MET A 543 -6.11 17.23 20.05
C MET A 543 -4.73 17.83 19.81
N ILE A 544 -4.33 17.90 18.54
CA ILE A 544 -3.07 18.53 18.13
C ILE A 544 -3.21 20.05 18.27
N ALA A 545 -2.16 20.71 18.78
CA ALA A 545 -2.08 22.16 18.85
C ALA A 545 -2.34 22.81 17.48
N GLY A 546 -3.27 23.77 17.45
CA GLY A 546 -3.63 24.46 16.22
C GLY A 546 -2.49 25.29 15.64
N LYS A 547 -2.49 25.44 14.31
CA LYS A 547 -1.50 26.19 13.54
C LYS A 547 -2.07 27.53 13.10
N LYS A 548 -1.34 28.62 13.32
CA LYS A 548 -1.70 29.93 12.75
C LYS A 548 -1.50 29.89 11.24
N THR A 549 -2.55 30.18 10.48
CA THR A 549 -2.56 30.21 9.02
C THR A 549 -3.24 31.50 8.53
N TYR A 550 -2.94 31.92 7.30
CA TYR A 550 -3.65 33.02 6.65
C TYR A 550 -4.52 32.45 5.54
N CYS A 551 -5.78 32.87 5.54
CA CYS A 551 -6.76 32.39 4.59
C CYS A 551 -7.67 33.53 4.11
N ILE A 552 -8.25 33.31 2.94
CA ILE A 552 -9.45 34.03 2.53
C ILE A 552 -10.64 33.23 3.05
N PHE A 553 -11.46 33.84 3.89
CA PHE A 553 -12.69 33.29 4.43
C PHE A 553 -13.87 33.77 3.61
N GLY A 554 -14.66 32.83 3.12
CA GLY A 554 -15.95 33.06 2.49
C GLY A 554 -17.06 32.53 3.38
N PHE A 555 -18.09 33.33 3.59
CA PHE A 555 -19.36 32.90 4.15
C PHE A 555 -20.46 33.11 3.12
N CYS A 556 -21.35 32.15 2.99
CA CYS A 556 -22.61 32.34 2.29
C CYS A 556 -23.77 31.72 3.05
N ASP A 557 -24.96 32.27 2.85
CA ASP A 557 -26.18 31.96 3.63
C ASP A 557 -27.41 32.06 2.71
N ILE A 558 -28.36 31.14 2.87
CA ILE A 558 -29.59 31.08 2.07
C ILE A 558 -30.63 32.07 2.60
N ARG A 559 -31.14 32.93 1.71
CA ARG A 559 -32.17 33.91 2.08
C ARG A 559 -33.52 33.25 2.29
N ASN A 560 -34.25 33.76 3.29
CA ASN A 560 -35.57 33.25 3.70
C ASN A 560 -35.55 31.76 4.04
N PHE A 561 -34.44 31.25 4.59
CA PHE A 561 -34.28 29.84 4.88
C PHE A 561 -35.30 29.32 5.88
N THR A 562 -35.56 30.03 6.99
CA THR A 562 -36.55 29.62 8.00
C THR A 562 -37.92 29.36 7.37
N ASP A 563 -38.43 30.32 6.58
CA ASP A 563 -39.70 30.16 5.86
C ASP A 563 -39.65 29.00 4.86
N THR A 564 -38.52 28.83 4.18
CA THR A 564 -38.32 27.73 3.24
C THR A 564 -38.33 26.37 3.96
N THR A 565 -37.76 26.29 5.16
CA THR A 565 -37.72 25.05 5.95
C THR A 565 -39.08 24.65 6.50
N GLU A 566 -39.90 25.62 6.89
CA GLU A 566 -41.28 25.36 7.33
C GLU A 566 -42.16 24.84 6.19
N VAL A 567 -41.85 25.17 4.94
CA VAL A 567 -42.63 24.72 3.77
C VAL A 567 -42.12 23.40 3.19
N LEU A 568 -40.80 23.23 3.11
CA LEU A 568 -40.20 22.04 2.47
C LEU A 568 -40.13 20.83 3.39
N GLU A 569 -40.12 21.02 4.72
CA GLU A 569 -40.08 19.96 5.74
C GLU A 569 -39.03 18.87 5.43
N GLU A 570 -39.45 17.64 5.13
CA GLU A 570 -38.56 16.50 4.82
C GLU A 570 -37.66 16.76 3.60
N ASN A 571 -38.10 17.62 2.67
CA ASN A 571 -37.37 17.96 1.45
C ASN A 571 -36.28 19.04 1.65
N VAL A 572 -36.15 19.60 2.86
CA VAL A 572 -35.12 20.62 3.17
C VAL A 572 -33.72 20.08 2.91
N MET A 573 -33.47 18.80 3.22
CA MET A 573 -32.15 18.22 3.00
C MET A 573 -31.79 18.16 1.51
N ALA A 574 -32.75 17.82 0.63
CA ALA A 574 -32.53 17.84 -0.82
C ALA A 574 -32.25 19.27 -1.31
N PHE A 575 -33.00 20.25 -0.81
CA PHE A 575 -32.81 21.67 -1.13
C PHE A 575 -31.42 22.20 -0.73
N VAL A 576 -31.00 21.95 0.51
CA VAL A 576 -29.68 22.35 1.00
C VAL A 576 -28.58 21.60 0.24
N ASN A 577 -28.76 20.31 -0.07
CA ASN A 577 -27.76 19.53 -0.80
C ASN A 577 -27.61 19.98 -2.27
N ASP A 578 -28.69 20.35 -2.95
CA ASP A 578 -28.63 20.88 -4.32
C ASP A 578 -27.84 22.20 -4.36
N ILE A 579 -28.04 23.08 -3.36
CA ILE A 579 -27.29 24.33 -3.22
C ILE A 579 -25.83 24.05 -2.81
N ALA A 580 -25.61 23.18 -1.83
CA ALA A 580 -24.28 22.81 -1.35
C ALA A 580 -23.43 22.17 -2.46
N HIS A 581 -24.05 21.38 -3.35
CA HIS A 581 -23.36 20.79 -4.50
C HIS A 581 -22.77 21.87 -5.42
N ILE A 582 -23.54 22.94 -5.68
CA ILE A 582 -23.09 24.09 -6.48
C ILE A 582 -22.00 24.87 -5.74
N VAL A 583 -22.25 25.23 -4.48
CA VAL A 583 -21.32 26.03 -3.66
C VAL A 583 -19.99 25.31 -3.51
N HIS A 584 -19.99 24.08 -3.01
CA HIS A 584 -18.77 23.30 -2.80
C HIS A 584 -18.07 22.97 -4.12
N GLY A 585 -18.82 22.67 -5.18
CA GLY A 585 -18.27 22.35 -6.50
C GLY A 585 -17.45 23.49 -7.09
N TYR A 586 -17.98 24.72 -7.09
CA TYR A 586 -17.26 25.88 -7.61
C TYR A 586 -16.12 26.34 -6.70
N VAL A 587 -16.30 26.31 -5.38
CA VAL A 587 -15.22 26.62 -4.42
C VAL A 587 -14.04 25.68 -4.63
N ASP A 588 -14.31 24.38 -4.70
CA ASP A 588 -13.28 23.36 -4.93
C ASP A 588 -12.59 23.54 -6.30
N TYR A 589 -13.36 23.85 -7.35
CA TYR A 589 -12.86 24.16 -8.70
C TYR A 589 -11.86 25.34 -8.67
N PHE A 590 -12.22 26.42 -7.98
CA PHE A 590 -11.44 27.65 -7.82
C PHE A 590 -10.46 27.62 -6.64
N ALA A 591 -9.95 26.44 -6.30
CA ALA A 591 -8.88 26.25 -5.32
C ALA A 591 -9.18 26.62 -3.87
N GLY A 592 -10.45 26.75 -3.51
CA GLY A 592 -10.90 26.81 -2.12
C GLY A 592 -11.34 25.43 -1.63
N CYS A 593 -11.74 25.36 -0.37
CA CYS A 593 -12.31 24.17 0.25
C CYS A 593 -13.49 24.55 1.14
N ALA A 594 -14.50 23.67 1.18
CA ALA A 594 -15.57 23.76 2.17
C ALA A 594 -15.04 23.26 3.52
N ASN A 595 -15.31 24.01 4.59
CA ASN A 595 -14.88 23.64 5.93
C ASN A 595 -16.05 23.17 6.79
N LYS A 596 -17.11 23.98 6.89
CA LYS A 596 -18.25 23.67 7.76
C LYS A 596 -19.56 24.11 7.11
N ASN A 597 -20.57 23.24 7.21
CA ASN A 597 -21.94 23.55 6.88
C ASN A 597 -22.69 23.79 8.19
N ILE A 598 -23.39 24.91 8.30
CA ILE A 598 -24.07 25.38 9.52
C ILE A 598 -25.52 25.69 9.13
N GLY A 599 -26.33 24.65 8.98
CA GLY A 599 -27.70 24.81 8.48
C GLY A 599 -27.71 25.35 7.05
N ASP A 600 -28.15 26.59 6.89
CA ASP A 600 -28.18 27.39 5.66
C ASP A 600 -26.88 28.13 5.32
N ALA A 601 -25.94 28.19 6.26
CA ALA A 601 -24.69 28.88 6.06
C ALA A 601 -23.53 27.92 5.72
N PHE A 602 -22.65 28.33 4.81
CA PHE A 602 -21.45 27.58 4.41
C PHE A 602 -20.19 28.40 4.68
N LEU A 603 -19.25 27.82 5.44
CA LEU A 603 -17.91 28.36 5.66
C LEU A 603 -16.93 27.77 4.66
N LEU A 604 -16.33 28.64 3.85
CA LEU A 604 -15.47 28.34 2.73
C LEU A 604 -14.11 28.99 2.96
N VAL A 605 -13.03 28.30 2.61
CA VAL A 605 -11.67 28.73 2.95
C VAL A 605 -10.73 28.54 1.77
N TRP A 606 -9.93 29.56 1.46
CA TRP A 606 -8.77 29.46 0.58
C TRP A 606 -7.50 29.66 1.41
N LYS A 607 -6.76 28.57 1.66
CA LYS A 607 -5.55 28.56 2.47
C LYS A 607 -4.35 29.07 1.67
N ILE A 608 -3.59 29.99 2.26
CA ILE A 608 -2.35 30.52 1.65
C ILE A 608 -1.17 29.69 2.19
N ASN A 609 -0.74 28.69 1.43
CA ASN A 609 0.30 27.74 1.82
C ASN A 609 1.72 28.30 1.61
N ASP A 610 2.22 29.09 2.56
CA ASP A 610 3.65 29.40 2.63
C ASP A 610 4.07 29.74 4.08
N GLU A 611 4.78 28.82 4.74
CA GLU A 611 5.29 29.02 6.11
C GLU A 611 6.31 30.16 6.21
N ASN A 612 6.99 30.49 5.10
CA ASN A 612 7.91 31.63 5.07
C ASN A 612 7.15 32.97 5.02
N MET A 613 5.93 32.98 4.47
CA MET A 613 5.06 34.17 4.44
C MET A 613 4.47 34.50 5.83
N LEU A 614 4.22 33.49 6.67
CA LEU A 614 3.65 33.66 8.01
C LEU A 614 4.56 34.43 8.98
N LYS A 615 5.87 34.41 8.76
CA LYS A 615 6.87 35.12 9.59
C LYS A 615 7.03 36.61 9.23
N GLU A 616 6.60 37.01 8.03
CA GLU A 616 6.69 38.39 7.54
C GLU A 616 5.31 39.11 7.47
N ALA A 617 4.23 38.42 7.86
CA ALA A 617 2.83 38.84 7.66
C ALA A 617 2.37 40.07 8.49
N GLU A 618 3.27 40.76 9.17
CA GLU A 618 2.97 42.03 9.85
C GLU A 618 2.88 43.24 8.90
N LYS A 619 3.24 43.09 7.61
CA LYS A 619 3.17 44.18 6.64
C LYS A 619 2.48 43.73 5.36
N ASP A 620 1.71 44.64 4.78
CA ASP A 620 0.97 44.70 3.50
C ASP A 620 1.68 44.12 2.23
N THR A 621 2.78 43.40 2.40
CA THR A 621 3.70 42.82 1.42
C THR A 621 3.27 41.45 0.87
N LEU A 622 2.27 40.79 1.45
CA LEU A 622 1.84 39.42 1.08
C LEU A 622 1.44 39.31 -0.40
N ALA A 623 0.76 40.33 -0.94
CA ALA A 623 0.28 40.40 -2.32
C ALA A 623 1.37 40.72 -3.37
N ARG A 624 2.48 41.33 -2.93
CA ARG A 624 3.52 41.87 -3.82
C ARG A 624 4.56 40.82 -4.18
N LYS A 625 4.82 39.84 -3.31
CA LYS A 625 5.93 38.88 -3.48
C LYS A 625 5.56 37.61 -4.27
N ASN A 626 4.29 37.17 -4.29
CA ASN A 626 3.91 35.91 -4.93
C ASN A 626 2.70 36.05 -5.87
N PRO A 627 2.86 35.86 -7.20
CA PRO A 627 1.77 35.90 -8.16
C PRO A 627 0.61 34.94 -7.83
N PHE A 628 0.91 33.77 -7.25
CA PHE A 628 -0.11 32.74 -6.96
C PHE A 628 -1.15 33.22 -5.93
N VAL A 629 -0.75 34.02 -4.94
CA VAL A 629 -1.67 34.51 -3.90
C VAL A 629 -2.69 35.50 -4.48
N ARG A 630 -2.25 36.31 -5.46
CA ARG A 630 -3.14 37.22 -6.20
C ARG A 630 -4.15 36.45 -7.06
N GLU A 631 -3.68 35.41 -7.75
CA GLU A 631 -4.57 34.51 -8.49
C GLU A 631 -5.57 33.82 -7.58
N LEU A 632 -5.17 33.42 -6.37
CA LEU A 632 -6.06 32.82 -5.38
C LEU A 632 -7.15 33.79 -4.93
N ALA A 633 -6.82 35.07 -4.73
CA ALA A 633 -7.80 36.10 -4.41
C ALA A 633 -8.79 36.36 -5.55
N ASP A 634 -8.29 36.44 -6.78
CA ASP A 634 -9.15 36.58 -7.97
C ASP A 634 -10.08 35.37 -8.11
N MET A 635 -9.56 34.15 -7.94
CA MET A 635 -10.34 32.91 -7.95
C MET A 635 -11.41 32.87 -6.86
N ALA A 636 -11.13 33.35 -5.64
CA ALA A 636 -12.11 33.40 -4.57
C ALA A 636 -13.30 34.30 -4.93
N VAL A 637 -13.04 35.51 -5.45
CA VAL A 637 -14.10 36.42 -5.91
C VAL A 637 -14.89 35.82 -7.07
N ILE A 638 -14.20 35.30 -8.09
CA ILE A 638 -14.84 34.69 -9.27
C ILE A 638 -15.69 33.48 -8.88
N SER A 639 -15.24 32.67 -7.91
CA SER A 639 -15.99 31.50 -7.45
C SER A 639 -17.38 31.89 -6.96
N PHE A 640 -17.50 32.97 -6.20
CA PHE A 640 -18.78 33.44 -5.66
C PHE A 640 -19.66 34.01 -6.77
N LEU A 641 -19.08 34.72 -7.73
CA LEU A 641 -19.83 35.20 -8.91
C LEU A 641 -20.37 34.03 -9.75
N LYS A 642 -19.59 32.96 -9.94
CA LYS A 642 -20.03 31.76 -10.65
C LYS A 642 -21.08 30.97 -9.88
N ILE A 643 -21.00 30.93 -8.55
CA ILE A 643 -22.05 30.34 -7.70
C ILE A 643 -23.35 31.13 -7.86
N ILE A 644 -23.29 32.47 -7.81
CA ILE A 644 -24.47 33.33 -8.02
C ILE A 644 -25.06 33.05 -9.40
N ALA A 645 -24.24 32.96 -10.45
CA ALA A 645 -24.72 32.61 -11.78
C ALA A 645 -25.40 31.24 -11.81
N GLU A 646 -24.76 30.20 -11.26
CA GLU A 646 -25.25 28.83 -11.31
C GLU A 646 -26.59 28.66 -10.57
N ILE A 647 -26.74 29.26 -9.39
CA ILE A 647 -27.99 29.23 -8.60
C ILE A 647 -29.18 29.73 -9.42
N HIS A 648 -28.97 30.70 -10.31
CA HIS A 648 -30.02 31.31 -11.12
C HIS A 648 -30.24 30.65 -12.49
N ARG A 649 -29.44 29.65 -12.87
CA ARG A 649 -29.55 28.95 -14.17
C ARG A 649 -29.70 27.44 -14.07
N ASN A 650 -29.37 26.84 -12.93
CA ASN A 650 -29.35 25.39 -12.79
C ASN A 650 -30.77 24.83 -12.64
N PRO A 651 -31.22 23.90 -13.51
CA PRO A 651 -32.58 23.34 -13.45
C PRO A 651 -32.93 22.74 -12.08
N LYS A 652 -31.96 22.09 -11.41
CA LYS A 652 -32.18 21.49 -10.09
C LYS A 652 -32.52 22.52 -9.02
N VAL A 653 -32.10 23.77 -9.17
CA VAL A 653 -32.44 24.88 -8.25
C VAL A 653 -33.65 25.65 -8.75
N LEU A 654 -33.78 25.83 -10.07
CA LEU A 654 -34.90 26.56 -10.67
C LEU A 654 -36.26 25.89 -10.39
N LYS A 655 -36.31 24.56 -10.22
CA LYS A 655 -37.54 23.84 -9.83
C LYS A 655 -38.19 24.41 -8.55
N TYR A 656 -37.41 24.97 -7.62
CA TYR A 656 -37.95 25.55 -6.38
C TYR A 656 -38.68 26.87 -6.59
N ARG A 657 -38.39 27.59 -7.69
CA ARG A 657 -39.13 28.80 -8.08
C ARG A 657 -40.56 28.48 -8.47
N GLU A 658 -40.80 27.30 -9.01
CA GLU A 658 -42.11 26.85 -9.50
C GLU A 658 -42.90 26.09 -8.42
N HIS A 659 -42.33 25.90 -7.23
CA HIS A 659 -42.95 25.14 -6.15
C HIS A 659 -44.17 25.89 -5.60
N GLN A 660 -45.35 25.26 -5.66
CA GLN A 660 -46.63 25.88 -5.31
C GLN A 660 -46.64 26.40 -3.86
N MET A 661 -46.36 25.53 -2.88
CA MET A 661 -46.41 25.88 -1.46
C MET A 661 -45.41 27.00 -1.09
N LEU A 662 -44.28 27.08 -1.79
CA LEU A 662 -43.29 28.14 -1.54
C LEU A 662 -43.81 29.46 -2.08
N ASN A 663 -44.49 29.47 -3.22
CA ASN A 663 -45.10 30.68 -3.76
C ASN A 663 -46.35 31.12 -2.98
N GLU A 664 -47.06 30.20 -2.33
CA GLU A 664 -48.18 30.54 -1.44
C GLU A 664 -47.69 31.30 -0.20
N ARG A 665 -46.56 30.89 0.40
CA ARG A 665 -45.96 31.57 1.56
C ARG A 665 -45.10 32.77 1.19
N LEU A 666 -44.33 32.67 0.11
CA LEU A 666 -43.38 33.66 -0.39
C LEU A 666 -43.67 33.93 -1.88
N PRO A 667 -44.59 34.86 -2.22
CA PRO A 667 -44.95 35.14 -3.59
C PRO A 667 -43.75 35.53 -4.46
N GLY A 668 -43.55 34.82 -5.58
CA GLY A 668 -42.41 35.04 -6.47
C GLY A 668 -41.09 34.54 -5.90
N TYR A 669 -41.14 33.47 -5.10
CA TYR A 669 -39.96 32.89 -4.46
C TYR A 669 -38.88 32.55 -5.47
N SER A 670 -37.64 32.90 -5.14
CA SER A 670 -36.44 32.50 -5.87
C SER A 670 -35.31 32.30 -4.88
N VAL A 671 -34.50 31.28 -5.11
CA VAL A 671 -33.36 30.98 -4.25
C VAL A 671 -32.34 32.11 -4.37
N LYS A 672 -32.09 32.80 -3.25
CA LYS A 672 -31.10 33.87 -3.15
C LYS A 672 -30.13 33.53 -2.04
N MET A 673 -28.89 34.00 -2.19
CA MET A 673 -27.85 33.84 -1.18
C MET A 673 -27.13 35.15 -0.93
N GLY A 674 -26.69 35.36 0.31
CA GLY A 674 -25.71 36.38 0.65
C GLY A 674 -24.30 35.82 0.64
N PHE A 675 -23.32 36.67 0.32
CA PHE A 675 -21.92 36.27 0.22
C PHE A 675 -21.00 37.31 0.87
N GLY A 676 -20.20 36.90 1.85
CA GLY A 676 -19.20 37.71 2.53
C GLY A 676 -17.80 37.14 2.36
N LEU A 677 -16.84 37.98 1.93
CA LEU A 677 -15.44 37.58 1.72
C LEU A 677 -14.47 38.48 2.49
N HIS A 678 -13.58 37.85 3.26
CA HIS A 678 -12.56 38.56 4.03
C HIS A 678 -11.22 37.81 4.06
N LEU A 679 -10.11 38.55 4.13
CA LEU A 679 -8.76 38.01 4.25
C LEU A 679 -8.24 38.24 5.67
N GLY A 680 -7.77 37.18 6.34
CA GLY A 680 -7.12 37.32 7.63
C GLY A 680 -6.45 36.05 8.13
N TRP A 681 -5.83 36.14 9.30
CA TRP A 681 -5.26 34.98 9.98
C TRP A 681 -6.34 34.18 10.71
N ALA A 682 -6.12 32.88 10.92
CA ALA A 682 -6.87 32.05 11.87
C ALA A 682 -5.99 30.95 12.48
N ILE A 683 -6.44 30.39 13.60
CA ILE A 683 -5.88 29.15 14.14
C ILE A 683 -6.66 27.99 13.54
N GLU A 684 -5.99 27.19 12.72
CA GLU A 684 -6.49 25.94 12.15
C GLU A 684 -6.16 24.79 13.11
N GLY A 685 -7.16 24.06 13.57
CA GLY A 685 -6.94 22.95 14.50
C GLY A 685 -8.20 22.19 14.86
N ALA A 686 -8.02 21.15 15.68
CA ALA A 686 -9.11 20.38 16.24
C ALA A 686 -9.74 21.12 17.42
N ILE A 687 -11.05 21.19 17.47
CA ILE A 687 -11.82 21.66 18.62
C ILE A 687 -12.73 20.53 19.07
N GLY A 688 -12.82 20.32 20.39
CA GLY A 688 -13.78 19.42 20.97
C GLY A 688 -13.22 18.69 22.17
N SER A 689 -13.60 17.42 22.30
CA SER A 689 -13.19 16.51 23.36
C SER A 689 -12.91 15.12 22.77
N GLU A 690 -12.54 14.16 23.61
CA GLU A 690 -12.42 12.74 23.23
C GLU A 690 -13.71 12.13 22.65
N PHE A 691 -14.88 12.75 22.90
CA PHE A 691 -16.17 12.26 22.42
C PHE A 691 -16.58 12.82 21.05
N LYS A 692 -16.19 14.06 20.73
CA LYS A 692 -16.55 14.73 19.49
C LYS A 692 -15.53 15.80 19.14
N ILE A 693 -15.09 15.78 17.89
CA ILE A 693 -14.06 16.66 17.36
C ILE A 693 -14.52 17.24 16.04
N ASP A 694 -14.26 18.53 15.86
CA ASP A 694 -14.42 19.26 14.60
C ASP A 694 -13.11 19.96 14.24
N ALA A 695 -12.67 19.78 13.00
CA ALA A 695 -11.62 20.63 12.45
C ALA A 695 -12.20 22.01 12.15
N SER A 696 -11.56 23.05 12.66
CA SER A 696 -12.12 24.40 12.60
C SER A 696 -11.06 25.48 12.46
N TYR A 697 -11.53 26.67 12.06
CA TYR A 697 -10.76 27.89 12.01
C TYR A 697 -11.29 28.84 13.07
N LEU A 698 -10.46 29.19 14.04
CA LEU A 698 -10.81 30.18 15.07
C LEU A 698 -10.09 31.49 14.82
N SER A 699 -10.87 32.57 14.65
CA SER A 699 -10.36 33.92 14.50
C SER A 699 -11.46 34.99 14.54
N PRO A 700 -11.16 36.22 15.01
CA PRO A 700 -11.99 37.38 14.73
C PRO A 700 -12.25 37.60 13.22
N ASN A 701 -11.30 37.21 12.36
CA ASN A 701 -11.42 37.36 10.89
C ASN A 701 -12.47 36.43 10.29
N VAL A 702 -12.68 35.24 10.87
CA VAL A 702 -13.76 34.32 10.44
C VAL A 702 -15.11 34.94 10.76
N ASN A 703 -15.25 35.52 11.96
CA ASN A 703 -16.48 36.21 12.36
C ASN A 703 -16.77 37.45 11.50
N LEU A 704 -15.72 38.17 11.09
CA LEU A 704 -15.86 39.31 10.18
C LEU A 704 -16.41 38.87 8.81
N ALA A 705 -15.94 37.77 8.23
CA ALA A 705 -16.50 37.24 6.98
C ALA A 705 -18.01 36.91 7.10
N SER A 706 -18.43 36.28 8.20
CA SER A 706 -19.86 36.01 8.48
C SER A 706 -20.68 37.30 8.63
N ARG A 707 -20.13 38.33 9.27
CA ARG A 707 -20.80 39.63 9.40
C ARG A 707 -20.91 40.36 8.07
N LEU A 708 -19.90 40.26 7.21
CA LEU A 708 -19.96 40.80 5.85
C LEU A 708 -21.06 40.11 5.06
N GLU A 709 -21.22 38.80 5.19
CA GLU A 709 -22.34 38.09 4.58
C GLU A 709 -23.68 38.68 5.10
N ALA A 710 -23.87 38.77 6.41
CA ALA A 710 -25.11 39.29 7.00
C ALA A 710 -25.43 40.73 6.54
N ALA A 711 -24.39 41.58 6.47
CA ALA A 711 -24.47 42.97 6.04
C ALA A 711 -24.95 43.12 4.58
N THR A 712 -24.81 42.09 3.75
CA THR A 712 -25.30 42.14 2.36
C THR A 712 -26.81 42.43 2.29
N LYS A 713 -27.59 42.05 3.33
CA LYS A 713 -29.02 42.39 3.48
C LYS A 713 -29.24 43.90 3.57
N GLN A 714 -28.48 44.57 4.44
CA GLN A 714 -28.58 46.01 4.67
C GLN A 714 -28.20 46.80 3.41
N PHE A 715 -27.13 46.38 2.73
CA PHE A 715 -26.68 47.02 1.50
C PHE A 715 -27.47 46.60 0.26
N GLY A 716 -28.37 45.61 0.34
CA GLY A 716 -29.15 45.14 -0.80
C GLY A 716 -28.30 44.64 -1.97
N VAL A 717 -27.15 44.03 -1.67
CA VAL A 717 -26.22 43.45 -2.66
C VAL A 717 -26.08 41.95 -2.43
N PRO A 718 -25.67 41.16 -3.43
CA PRO A 718 -25.46 39.72 -3.21
C PRO A 718 -24.10 39.44 -2.55
N ILE A 719 -23.08 40.27 -2.79
CA ILE A 719 -21.70 40.01 -2.37
C ILE A 719 -21.05 41.23 -1.71
N LEU A 720 -20.38 41.03 -0.58
CA LEU A 720 -19.53 42.00 0.10
C LEU A 720 -18.11 41.47 0.28
N ILE A 721 -17.15 42.33 0.01
CA ILE A 721 -15.72 42.04 0.03
C ILE A 721 -15.03 43.10 0.89
N SER A 722 -14.23 42.67 1.87
CA SER A 722 -13.40 43.59 2.66
C SER A 722 -12.24 44.18 1.85
N ASP A 723 -11.76 45.36 2.28
CA ASP A 723 -10.59 46.03 1.71
C ASP A 723 -9.33 45.14 1.72
N ALA A 724 -9.13 44.35 2.78
CA ALA A 724 -8.01 43.43 2.91
C ALA A 724 -7.93 42.44 1.73
N LEU A 725 -9.07 41.85 1.33
CA LEU A 725 -9.12 40.98 0.15
C LEU A 725 -9.03 41.77 -1.15
N TRP A 726 -9.70 42.93 -1.24
CA TRP A 726 -9.64 43.78 -2.43
C TRP A 726 -8.21 44.18 -2.78
N ARG A 727 -7.38 44.53 -1.78
CA ARG A 727 -5.95 44.88 -1.96
C ARG A 727 -5.13 43.72 -2.51
N LEU A 728 -5.52 42.48 -2.22
CA LEU A 728 -4.85 41.26 -2.68
C LEU A 728 -5.17 40.91 -4.14
N CYS A 729 -6.34 41.32 -4.64
CA CYS A 729 -6.82 41.04 -6.00
C CYS A 729 -6.00 41.75 -7.09
N SER A 730 -6.04 41.22 -8.32
CA SER A 730 -5.39 41.86 -9.46
C SER A 730 -6.01 43.22 -9.80
N GLN A 731 -5.27 44.04 -10.56
CA GLN A 731 -5.77 45.35 -10.99
C GLN A 731 -7.05 45.22 -11.83
N VAL A 732 -7.17 44.15 -12.62
CA VAL A 732 -8.36 43.88 -13.44
C VAL A 732 -9.55 43.57 -12.54
N THR A 733 -9.42 42.62 -11.61
CA THR A 733 -10.49 42.30 -10.64
C THR A 733 -10.88 43.53 -9.82
N ARG A 734 -9.91 44.28 -9.28
CA ARG A 734 -10.17 45.51 -8.53
C ARG A 734 -10.99 46.53 -9.33
N SER A 735 -10.74 46.67 -10.63
CA SER A 735 -11.52 47.58 -11.49
C SER A 735 -12.98 47.16 -11.67
N LYS A 736 -13.32 45.91 -11.36
CA LYS A 736 -14.69 45.38 -11.40
C LYS A 736 -15.41 45.47 -10.05
N LEU A 737 -14.69 45.80 -8.98
CA LEU A 737 -15.21 45.90 -7.61
C LEU A 737 -15.36 47.36 -7.19
N ARG A 738 -16.58 47.79 -6.90
CA ARG A 738 -16.90 49.16 -6.48
C ARG A 738 -16.85 49.26 -4.95
N LYS A 739 -16.17 50.29 -4.44
CA LYS A 739 -16.27 50.67 -3.02
C LYS A 739 -17.67 51.20 -2.72
N ILE A 740 -18.30 50.70 -1.67
CA ILE A 740 -19.67 51.08 -1.31
C ILE A 740 -19.77 51.85 0.00
N ASP A 741 -18.90 51.59 0.97
CA ASP A 741 -18.98 52.21 2.29
C ASP A 741 -17.65 52.06 3.06
N ARG A 742 -17.52 52.75 4.19
CA ARG A 742 -16.48 52.55 5.20
C ARG A 742 -17.16 52.44 6.56
N VAL A 743 -17.00 51.30 7.21
CA VAL A 743 -17.74 50.97 8.44
C VAL A 743 -16.85 50.37 9.52
N THR A 744 -17.22 50.54 10.77
CA THR A 744 -16.71 49.72 11.88
C THR A 744 -17.70 48.60 12.18
N VAL A 745 -17.19 47.39 12.35
CA VAL A 745 -18.03 46.27 12.82
C VAL A 745 -17.98 46.20 14.34
N LYS A 746 -19.09 45.84 14.98
CA LYS A 746 -19.19 45.73 16.44
C LYS A 746 -18.07 44.87 17.04
N GLY A 747 -17.21 45.48 17.86
CA GLY A 747 -16.05 44.81 18.47
C GLY A 747 -14.71 45.00 17.73
N SER A 748 -14.70 45.65 16.56
CA SER A 748 -13.50 46.20 15.93
C SER A 748 -13.54 47.73 15.97
N LYS A 749 -12.46 48.35 16.47
CA LYS A 749 -12.29 49.81 16.42
C LYS A 749 -11.71 50.29 15.09
N GLU A 750 -11.17 49.38 14.29
CA GLU A 750 -10.58 49.72 12.99
C GLU A 750 -11.67 49.75 11.91
N PRO A 751 -11.82 50.88 11.19
CA PRO A 751 -12.79 51.00 10.11
C PRO A 751 -12.32 50.24 8.87
N ILE A 752 -13.22 49.46 8.28
CA ILE A 752 -12.99 48.61 7.12
C ILE A 752 -13.75 49.21 5.94
N GLU A 753 -13.12 49.23 4.77
CA GLU A 753 -13.81 49.61 3.54
C GLU A 753 -14.50 48.39 2.92
N LEU A 754 -15.73 48.61 2.46
CA LEU A 754 -16.55 47.57 1.85
C LEU A 754 -16.60 47.74 0.33
N TYR A 755 -16.49 46.63 -0.37
CA TYR A 755 -16.54 46.55 -1.81
C TYR A 755 -17.61 45.55 -2.27
N THR A 756 -18.22 45.78 -3.42
CA THR A 756 -19.15 44.84 -4.06
C THR A 756 -18.85 44.70 -5.55
N CYS A 757 -19.36 43.64 -6.16
CA CYS A 757 -19.41 43.50 -7.61
C CYS A 757 -20.84 43.79 -8.06
N ASP A 758 -21.04 44.87 -8.83
CA ASP A 758 -22.33 45.17 -9.41
C ASP A 758 -22.68 44.08 -10.46
N ILE A 759 -23.78 43.37 -10.23
CA ILE A 759 -24.28 42.29 -11.09
C ILE A 759 -25.80 42.38 -11.28
N ASP A 760 -26.27 41.91 -12.43
CA ASP A 760 -27.68 41.78 -12.79
C ASP A 760 -27.97 40.34 -13.25
N ILE A 761 -28.70 39.62 -12.41
CA ILE A 761 -29.04 38.21 -12.61
C ILE A 761 -30.16 38.00 -13.64
N ASN A 762 -30.92 39.04 -13.98
CA ASN A 762 -32.14 38.90 -14.80
C ASN A 762 -31.85 38.52 -16.26
N HIS A 763 -30.61 38.71 -16.70
CA HIS A 763 -30.17 38.41 -18.07
C HIS A 763 -29.60 37.00 -18.24
N LEU A 764 -29.49 36.21 -17.17
CA LEU A 764 -29.00 34.84 -17.25
C LEU A 764 -30.04 33.90 -17.88
N LYS A 765 -29.58 33.05 -18.80
CA LYS A 765 -30.42 32.02 -19.43
C LYS A 765 -30.35 30.70 -18.63
N PRO A 766 -31.47 29.99 -18.45
CA PRO A 766 -31.45 28.64 -17.89
C PRO A 766 -30.53 27.73 -18.67
N ARG A 767 -29.82 26.85 -17.96
CA ARG A 767 -28.99 25.82 -18.58
C ARG A 767 -29.91 24.73 -19.17
N PRO A 768 -29.59 24.15 -20.35
CA PRO A 768 -30.34 23.03 -20.87
C PRO A 768 -30.33 21.86 -19.88
N GLU A 769 -31.46 21.19 -19.76
CA GLU A 769 -31.62 19.98 -18.94
C GLU A 769 -30.92 18.83 -19.66
N ASN A 770 -29.91 18.24 -19.00
CA ASN A 770 -29.27 17.04 -19.53
C ASN A 770 -30.09 15.84 -19.05
N ASP A 771 -30.92 15.29 -19.93
CA ASP A 771 -31.66 14.06 -19.64
C ASP A 771 -30.70 12.90 -19.37
N THR A 772 -30.95 12.19 -18.25
CA THR A 772 -30.33 10.92 -17.82
C THR A 772 -28.92 10.98 -17.18
N GLU A 773 -28.84 11.44 -15.93
CA GLU A 773 -27.71 11.11 -15.04
C GLU A 773 -27.90 9.71 -14.42
N THR A 774 -27.56 8.65 -15.16
CA THR A 774 -27.38 7.33 -14.53
C THR A 774 -26.29 7.39 -13.46
N ALA A 775 -26.30 6.50 -12.46
CA ALA A 775 -25.26 6.45 -11.42
C ALA A 775 -23.84 6.34 -12.01
N GLU A 776 -23.72 5.63 -13.14
CA GLU A 776 -22.48 5.50 -13.91
C GLU A 776 -22.10 6.81 -14.62
N GLY A 777 -23.08 7.53 -15.16
CA GLY A 777 -22.92 8.89 -15.68
C GLY A 777 -22.44 9.89 -14.62
N MET A 778 -22.97 9.82 -13.40
CA MET A 778 -22.51 10.65 -12.27
C MET A 778 -21.06 10.35 -11.87
N LYS A 779 -20.69 9.07 -11.76
CA LYS A 779 -19.29 8.66 -11.46
C LYS A 779 -18.32 9.21 -12.52
N LYS A 780 -18.66 9.03 -13.81
CA LYS A 780 -17.86 9.55 -14.93
C LYS A 780 -17.78 11.07 -14.94
N SER A 781 -18.90 11.77 -14.73
CA SER A 781 -18.96 13.23 -14.67
C SER A 781 -18.08 13.77 -13.53
N ARG A 782 -18.15 13.18 -12.33
CA ARG A 782 -17.32 13.54 -11.17
C ARG A 782 -15.83 13.42 -11.47
N ILE A 783 -15.42 12.31 -12.08
CA ILE A 783 -14.01 12.06 -12.42
C ILE A 783 -13.54 13.04 -13.51
N MET A 784 -14.34 13.29 -14.53
CA MET A 784 -14.00 14.22 -15.61
C MET A 784 -13.93 15.67 -15.12
N ALA A 785 -14.86 16.12 -14.28
CA ALA A 785 -14.83 17.44 -13.64
C ALA A 785 -13.51 17.63 -12.87
N ARG A 786 -13.05 16.58 -12.20
CA ARG A 786 -11.80 16.60 -11.46
C ARG A 786 -10.54 16.62 -12.33
N LEU A 787 -10.53 15.88 -13.44
CA LEU A 787 -9.45 15.95 -14.42
C LEU A 787 -9.35 17.35 -15.04
N ARG A 788 -10.50 17.97 -15.37
CA ARG A 788 -10.57 19.36 -15.84
C ARG A 788 -10.00 20.32 -14.80
N LYS A 789 -10.36 20.16 -13.53
CA LYS A 789 -9.80 20.95 -12.41
C LYS A 789 -8.29 20.80 -12.30
N GLN A 790 -7.74 19.57 -12.39
CA GLN A 790 -6.29 19.36 -12.34
C GLN A 790 -5.58 20.01 -13.52
N ALA A 791 -6.16 19.92 -14.72
CA ALA A 791 -5.64 20.59 -15.91
C ALA A 791 -5.67 22.12 -15.75
N PHE A 792 -6.77 22.68 -15.23
CA PHE A 792 -6.91 24.10 -14.94
C PHE A 792 -5.85 24.59 -13.95
N ARG A 793 -5.68 23.90 -12.80
CA ARG A 793 -4.63 24.23 -11.82
C ARG A 793 -3.23 24.15 -12.41
N LYS A 794 -2.95 23.15 -13.25
CA LYS A 794 -1.66 23.02 -13.93
C LYS A 794 -1.38 24.19 -14.88
N ARG A 795 -2.41 24.66 -15.61
CA ARG A 795 -2.31 25.85 -16.48
C ARG A 795 -2.05 27.13 -15.68
N LEU A 796 -2.70 27.30 -14.53
CA LEU A 796 -2.48 28.43 -13.63
C LEU A 796 -1.02 28.53 -13.16
N ILE A 797 -0.37 27.38 -12.94
CA ILE A 797 1.01 27.31 -12.42
C ILE A 797 2.04 27.39 -13.55
N ASN A 798 1.77 26.78 -14.72
CA ASN A 798 2.78 26.57 -15.76
C ASN A 798 2.61 27.44 -17.02
N ASP A 799 1.38 27.86 -17.37
CA ASP A 799 1.04 28.33 -18.74
C ASP A 799 0.57 29.81 -18.79
N GLY A 800 0.77 30.61 -17.73
CA GLY A 800 0.45 32.05 -17.74
C GLY A 800 -1.05 32.39 -17.87
N TYR A 801 -1.94 31.42 -17.61
CA TYR A 801 -3.36 31.67 -17.53
C TYR A 801 -3.69 32.39 -16.22
N HIS A 802 -4.33 33.55 -16.32
CA HIS A 802 -4.70 34.37 -15.17
C HIS A 802 -6.20 34.30 -14.93
N ALA A 803 -6.60 34.04 -13.68
CA ALA A 803 -8.00 33.86 -13.29
C ALA A 803 -8.86 35.08 -13.67
N TYR A 804 -8.31 36.30 -13.59
CA TYR A 804 -9.03 37.52 -13.97
C TYR A 804 -9.48 37.56 -15.44
N GLN A 805 -8.91 36.74 -16.34
CA GLN A 805 -9.33 36.65 -17.74
C GLN A 805 -10.78 36.19 -17.87
N LEU A 806 -11.28 35.41 -16.90
CA LEU A 806 -12.68 34.97 -16.85
C LEU A 806 -13.67 36.15 -16.83
N PHE A 807 -13.30 37.33 -16.30
CA PHE A 807 -14.17 38.51 -16.39
C PHE A 807 -14.44 38.99 -17.82
N ASN A 808 -13.60 38.59 -18.78
CA ASN A 808 -13.72 38.94 -20.19
C ASN A 808 -14.11 37.74 -21.07
N ASP A 809 -13.81 36.52 -20.64
CA ASP A 809 -14.01 35.31 -21.45
C ASP A 809 -15.28 34.52 -21.08
N ASP A 810 -15.75 34.63 -19.82
CA ASP A 810 -16.92 33.88 -19.34
C ASP A 810 -18.23 34.60 -19.67
N GLU A 811 -19.10 33.93 -20.42
CA GLU A 811 -20.37 34.49 -20.90
C GLU A 811 -21.28 34.92 -19.73
N ASP A 812 -21.35 34.15 -18.63
CA ASP A 812 -22.21 34.48 -17.50
C ASP A 812 -21.71 35.75 -16.79
N LEU A 813 -20.40 35.86 -16.57
CA LEU A 813 -19.81 37.04 -15.94
C LEU A 813 -19.97 38.29 -16.80
N LEU A 814 -19.87 38.17 -18.12
CA LEU A 814 -20.12 39.26 -19.06
C LEU A 814 -21.59 39.70 -19.02
N MET A 815 -22.54 38.75 -19.09
CA MET A 815 -23.97 39.03 -19.06
C MET A 815 -24.37 39.71 -17.75
N MET A 816 -23.98 39.15 -16.60
CA MET A 816 -24.30 39.71 -15.29
C MET A 816 -23.74 41.11 -15.09
N ARG A 817 -22.60 41.45 -15.72
CA ARG A 817 -21.92 42.73 -15.50
C ARG A 817 -22.22 43.78 -16.58
N SER A 818 -23.08 43.45 -17.55
CA SER A 818 -23.41 44.32 -18.69
C SER A 818 -24.19 45.58 -18.32
N SER A 819 -24.93 45.56 -17.21
CA SER A 819 -25.84 46.63 -16.77
C SER A 819 -25.14 47.83 -16.10
N VAL A 820 -23.84 47.77 -15.86
CA VAL A 820 -23.10 48.78 -15.09
C VAL A 820 -22.55 49.89 -15.97
N SER A 821 -23.23 51.05 -15.98
CA SER A 821 -22.74 52.23 -16.71
C SER A 821 -21.53 52.88 -16.04
N HIS A 822 -20.49 53.20 -16.82
CA HIS A 822 -19.34 53.99 -16.34
C HIS A 822 -19.76 55.36 -15.75
N LYS A 823 -20.85 55.96 -16.28
CA LYS A 823 -21.39 57.22 -15.76
C LYS A 823 -21.97 57.06 -14.35
N PHE A 824 -22.63 55.93 -14.08
CA PHE A 824 -23.14 55.58 -12.75
C PHE A 824 -21.97 55.45 -11.76
N ALA A 825 -20.98 54.60 -12.06
CA ALA A 825 -19.85 54.33 -11.18
C ALA A 825 -19.09 55.62 -10.80
N LYS A 826 -18.86 56.52 -11.77
CA LYS A 826 -18.21 57.82 -11.52
C LYS A 826 -19.05 58.74 -10.64
N THR A 827 -20.37 58.78 -10.84
CA THR A 827 -21.29 59.64 -10.07
C THR A 827 -21.41 59.13 -8.64
N PHE A 828 -21.60 57.82 -8.47
CA PHE A 828 -21.62 57.16 -7.16
C PHE A 828 -20.31 57.38 -6.42
N GLY A 829 -19.16 57.17 -7.06
CA GLY A 829 -17.86 57.37 -6.42
C GLY A 829 -17.63 58.80 -5.91
N LYS A 830 -18.14 59.80 -6.65
CA LYS A 830 -18.10 61.20 -6.21
C LYS A 830 -19.03 61.44 -5.00
N ALA A 831 -20.24 60.88 -5.03
CA ALA A 831 -21.20 60.97 -3.93
C ALA A 831 -20.66 60.30 -2.65
N LEU A 832 -20.08 59.10 -2.79
CA LEU A 832 -19.44 58.38 -1.69
C LEU A 832 -18.27 59.17 -1.12
N LYS A 833 -17.45 59.80 -1.96
CA LYS A 833 -16.37 60.66 -1.47
C LYS A 833 -16.92 61.83 -0.62
N ASN A 834 -17.94 62.53 -1.10
CA ASN A 834 -18.57 63.61 -0.34
C ASN A 834 -19.15 63.11 1.00
N TYR A 835 -19.78 61.94 1.01
CA TYR A 835 -20.27 61.29 2.23
C TYR A 835 -19.14 61.03 3.23
N LEU A 836 -18.05 60.42 2.78
CA LEU A 836 -16.89 60.12 3.62
C LEU A 836 -16.18 61.39 4.12
N ASP A 837 -16.17 62.46 3.32
CA ASP A 837 -15.59 63.76 3.66
C ASP A 837 -16.51 64.61 4.57
N GLY A 838 -17.75 64.16 4.83
CA GLY A 838 -18.73 64.85 5.71
C GLY A 838 -19.64 65.86 5.02
N ASP A 839 -19.56 66.01 3.70
CA ASP A 839 -20.42 66.90 2.90
C ASP A 839 -21.71 66.16 2.48
N TRP A 840 -22.60 65.94 3.45
CA TRP A 840 -23.80 65.12 3.28
C TRP A 840 -24.81 65.74 2.31
N ASP A 841 -24.93 67.07 2.25
CA ASP A 841 -25.82 67.76 1.30
C ASP A 841 -25.47 67.38 -0.15
N LYS A 842 -24.18 67.47 -0.52
CA LYS A 842 -23.70 67.05 -1.85
C LYS A 842 -23.71 65.54 -2.03
N ALA A 843 -23.57 64.77 -0.95
CA ALA A 843 -23.64 63.32 -1.01
C ALA A 843 -25.06 62.85 -1.34
N ILE A 844 -26.07 63.39 -0.68
CA ILE A 844 -27.50 63.09 -0.91
C ILE A 844 -27.89 63.43 -2.35
N GLU A 845 -27.53 64.61 -2.86
CA GLU A 845 -27.76 64.97 -4.27
C GLU A 845 -27.04 63.99 -5.22
N GLY A 846 -25.80 63.66 -4.89
CA GLY A 846 -24.97 62.73 -5.66
C GLY A 846 -25.55 61.31 -5.74
N PHE A 847 -26.05 60.76 -4.63
CA PHE A 847 -26.65 59.43 -4.59
C PHE A 847 -28.00 59.38 -5.28
N ASN A 848 -28.85 60.40 -5.12
CA ASN A 848 -30.11 60.51 -5.86
C ASN A 848 -29.85 60.56 -7.38
N LYS A 849 -28.83 61.33 -7.80
CA LYS A 849 -28.40 61.37 -9.19
C LYS A 849 -27.84 60.03 -9.69
N ALA A 850 -27.05 59.34 -8.86
CA ALA A 850 -26.54 58.02 -9.19
C ALA A 850 -27.68 57.00 -9.36
N GLN A 851 -28.65 56.99 -8.44
CA GLN A 851 -29.85 56.15 -8.49
C GLN A 851 -30.66 56.40 -9.78
N PHE A 852 -30.84 57.67 -10.15
CA PHE A 852 -31.51 58.03 -11.40
C PHE A 852 -30.77 57.50 -12.64
N ILE A 853 -29.42 57.52 -12.64
CA ILE A 853 -28.62 57.01 -13.76
C ILE A 853 -28.70 55.48 -13.87
N LYS A 854 -28.70 54.75 -12.74
CA LYS A 854 -28.71 53.27 -12.75
C LYS A 854 -30.01 52.70 -13.30
N LYS A 855 -31.13 53.44 -13.20
CA LYS A 855 -32.51 53.04 -13.57
C LYS A 855 -33.08 51.89 -12.73
N THR A 856 -32.26 50.93 -12.31
CA THR A 856 -32.62 49.90 -11.33
C THR A 856 -32.27 50.35 -9.91
N PRO A 857 -33.03 49.93 -8.88
CA PRO A 857 -32.71 50.21 -7.48
C PRO A 857 -31.28 49.79 -7.11
N ASP A 858 -30.45 50.72 -6.65
CA ASP A 858 -29.13 50.45 -6.09
C ASP A 858 -29.24 50.33 -4.57
N GLY A 859 -29.01 49.12 -4.05
CA GLY A 859 -29.02 48.88 -2.61
C GLY A 859 -28.06 49.80 -1.83
N PRO A 860 -26.79 49.98 -2.26
CA PRO A 860 -25.86 50.87 -1.58
C PRO A 860 -26.27 52.35 -1.56
N CYS A 861 -26.77 52.91 -2.67
CA CYS A 861 -27.33 54.27 -2.65
C CYS A 861 -28.44 54.40 -1.59
N ARG A 862 -29.38 53.44 -1.58
CA ARG A 862 -30.51 53.44 -0.65
C ARG A 862 -30.04 53.35 0.81
N ALA A 863 -29.16 52.40 1.12
CA ALA A 863 -28.65 52.18 2.47
C ALA A 863 -27.88 53.39 3.06
N LEU A 864 -27.21 54.17 2.20
CA LEU A 864 -26.53 55.39 2.62
C LEU A 864 -27.48 56.57 2.75
N LEU A 865 -28.46 56.70 1.85
CA LEU A 865 -29.50 57.73 1.94
C LEU A 865 -30.36 57.53 3.19
N GLU A 866 -30.83 56.32 3.46
CA GLU A 866 -31.62 55.97 4.65
C GLU A 866 -30.86 56.28 5.94
N PHE A 867 -29.56 56.00 5.98
CA PHE A 867 -28.74 56.32 7.15
C PHE A 867 -28.54 57.82 7.35
N MET A 868 -28.23 58.57 6.28
CA MET A 868 -28.12 60.02 6.39
C MET A 868 -29.47 60.64 6.82
N GLU A 869 -30.59 60.09 6.35
CA GLU A 869 -31.93 60.52 6.76
C GLU A 869 -32.21 60.22 8.24
N GLN A 870 -31.87 59.02 8.72
CA GLN A 870 -32.00 58.64 10.15
C GLN A 870 -31.19 59.55 11.08
N GLU A 871 -30.04 60.02 10.64
CA GLU A 871 -29.16 60.95 11.37
C GLU A 871 -29.54 62.44 11.17
N GLY A 872 -30.71 62.73 10.55
CA GLY A 872 -31.23 64.10 10.41
C GLY A 872 -30.68 64.89 9.21
N GLY A 873 -30.07 64.22 8.23
CA GLY A 873 -29.67 64.77 6.94
C GLY A 873 -28.39 65.61 6.96
N ARG A 874 -27.72 65.76 8.10
CA ARG A 874 -26.44 66.48 8.24
C ARG A 874 -25.42 65.63 8.98
N ALA A 875 -24.17 65.72 8.55
CA ALA A 875 -23.08 65.00 9.20
C ALA A 875 -22.90 65.50 10.64
N PRO A 876 -22.60 64.61 11.61
CA PRO A 876 -22.18 65.01 12.95
C PRO A 876 -20.96 65.93 12.92
N ASP A 877 -20.84 66.84 13.90
CA ASP A 877 -19.72 67.80 13.98
C ASP A 877 -18.33 67.15 13.94
N PHE A 878 -18.22 65.89 14.41
CA PHE A 878 -17.02 65.06 14.33
C PHE A 878 -17.30 63.79 13.52
N TRP A 879 -17.56 63.94 12.23
CA TRP A 879 -17.72 62.81 11.31
C TRP A 879 -16.36 62.17 10.98
N PRO A 880 -16.08 60.93 11.42
CA PRO A 880 -14.77 60.31 11.22
C PRO A 880 -14.62 59.67 9.83
N GLY A 881 -15.61 59.85 8.94
CA GLY A 881 -15.64 59.23 7.62
C GLY A 881 -16.01 57.76 7.63
N TYR A 882 -16.71 57.28 8.66
CA TYR A 882 -17.25 55.93 8.77
C TYR A 882 -18.41 55.87 9.76
N ARG A 883 -19.27 54.86 9.62
CA ARG A 883 -20.36 54.55 10.58
C ARG A 883 -20.17 53.19 11.22
N GLU A 884 -20.85 52.94 12.34
CA GLU A 884 -20.95 51.60 12.90
C GLU A 884 -21.99 50.78 12.12
N LEU A 885 -21.64 49.55 11.76
CA LEU A 885 -22.56 48.61 11.15
C LEU A 885 -23.31 47.85 12.26
N HIS A 886 -24.62 48.06 12.37
CA HIS A 886 -25.45 47.36 13.35
C HIS A 886 -25.73 45.91 12.90
N ASP A 887 -25.82 44.97 13.85
CA ASP A 887 -25.95 43.53 13.58
C ASP A 887 -27.35 43.11 13.04
N LYS A 888 -28.27 44.03 12.78
CA LYS A 888 -29.64 43.73 12.35
C LYS A 888 -30.08 44.63 11.21
#